data_AF-A0A517ME27-F1
#
_entry.id   AF-A0A517ME27-F1
#
_cell.length_a   1.000
_cell.length_b   1.000
_cell.length_c   1.000
_cell.angle_alpha   90.00
_cell.angle_beta   90.00
_cell.angle_gamma   90.00
#
_symmetry.space_group_name_H-M   'P 1'
#
loop_
_entity.id
_entity.type
_entity.pdbx_description
1 polymer ?
#
loop_
_entity_poly.entity_id
_entity_poly.type
_entity_poly.pdbx_seq_one_letter_code
_entity_poly.pdbx_strand_id
1 'polypeptide(L)'
;MFGFGKNSPAQHVRRSQLLPLLEDGDQRAAAERFYPSPGRESFLTALRRLDPQSAAAIVAAGRQLECAAPLAEQPTVAIAGMLNSGKTSLVASFLSAEGKKLCLRGANNREGTHRFVLWLPSAWEQDSELWGLLLGRIGEALGSPPERLSSDPQQAHAQYNNSEGDASLLSVPLVATDPGLDAAGVGLLDCPDIVSDSSFGRGDPETRRQLLGKAATLCSAFLVVTTPEQFRDRDLADHLRVASDLMPGVPRLLAVNKIRPRQTPDQVWETFRPLAEQHRVEKIYAAYDFDIENSRPYIPAPPGEHDHRAVDASDPLPIFFSLAENPDENPPAAILDDRFLTELPGQLDRGKLFERFRIALETTLRAAVWEGGMDVIEEGAEKCQRDIERMRKLLLAVGLEFFANRQPGGQIIELRLHQSERIIRQLTDAFSASAPWYARWGVRMNAYVVKIVGGTKDLFRQIVPTAIARQKAGEVREALTAGEFGGILTPGRLDNALRQHGVVDRLVTQPDDSQLNQLSREAIARFERDDFTSLDVVRLDESVRRMWKEVPASKKISAGITPLTAALAAFGAVLLIPLDFGGSMIVASASIPELLAAAGLSAFATYWSGKQTTNNVGQQAARQQLSDFSTVLGDTLGIPRTDQPLSVQVAKQEVPLPAPTIKQRPAEWAPMTYWKTRQAFQTELNEQLPREAS
;
A
#
# COMPACT_ATOMS: atom_id res chain seq x y z
N MET A 1 -19.88 -25.66 -36.21
CA MET A 1 -19.01 -24.52 -36.61
C MET A 1 -18.06 -24.28 -35.45
N PHE A 2 -16.89 -24.93 -35.49
CA PHE A 2 -15.87 -24.80 -34.44
C PHE A 2 -14.99 -23.60 -34.79
N GLY A 3 -15.06 -22.55 -33.97
CA GLY A 3 -14.22 -21.37 -34.11
C GLY A 3 -12.82 -21.71 -33.60
N PHE A 4 -11.87 -21.85 -34.53
CA PHE A 4 -10.45 -21.76 -34.23
C PHE A 4 -10.17 -20.33 -33.75
N GLY A 5 -10.10 -20.13 -32.44
CA GLY A 5 -9.48 -18.95 -31.86
C GLY A 5 -8.05 -18.90 -32.36
N LYS A 6 -7.72 -17.88 -33.15
CA LYS A 6 -6.34 -17.50 -33.42
C LYS A 6 -5.72 -17.17 -32.06
N ASN A 7 -4.90 -18.07 -31.53
CA ASN A 7 -3.91 -17.69 -30.53
C ASN A 7 -3.00 -16.65 -31.19
N SER A 8 -3.25 -15.37 -30.93
CA SER A 8 -2.23 -14.35 -31.14
C SER A 8 -0.97 -14.83 -30.43
N PRO A 9 0.22 -14.78 -31.05
CA PRO A 9 1.45 -15.17 -30.38
C PRO A 9 1.54 -14.32 -29.11
N ALA A 10 1.56 -14.97 -27.94
CA ALA A 10 1.64 -14.30 -26.66
C ALA A 10 2.85 -13.37 -26.69
N GLN A 11 2.61 -12.07 -26.62
CA GLN A 11 3.67 -11.07 -26.70
C GLN A 11 4.50 -11.19 -25.43
N HIS A 12 5.71 -11.73 -25.57
CA HIS A 12 6.63 -11.95 -24.45
C HIS A 12 7.02 -10.64 -23.79
N VAL A 13 7.07 -10.64 -22.46
CA VAL A 13 7.40 -9.46 -21.65
C VAL A 13 8.88 -9.16 -21.83
N ARG A 14 9.19 -7.98 -22.37
CA ARG A 14 10.58 -7.52 -22.53
C ARG A 14 10.93 -6.55 -21.42
N ARG A 15 11.77 -7.00 -20.48
CA ARG A 15 12.26 -6.12 -19.39
C ARG A 15 12.94 -4.85 -19.89
N SER A 16 13.64 -4.91 -21.01
CA SER A 16 14.28 -3.74 -21.63
C SER A 16 13.29 -2.64 -22.03
N GLN A 17 12.00 -2.97 -22.19
CA GLN A 17 10.92 -2.02 -22.43
C GLN A 17 10.19 -1.65 -21.13
N LEU A 18 9.97 -2.65 -20.25
CA LEU A 18 9.25 -2.48 -19.00
C LEU A 18 10.03 -1.64 -17.96
N LEU A 19 11.32 -1.90 -17.75
CA LEU A 19 12.09 -1.21 -16.71
C LEU A 19 12.15 0.32 -16.95
N PRO A 20 12.41 0.83 -18.17
CA PRO A 20 12.30 2.26 -18.45
C PRO A 20 10.92 2.84 -18.15
N LEU A 21 9.84 2.10 -18.40
CA LEU A 21 8.48 2.53 -18.05
C LEU A 21 8.33 2.65 -16.52
N LEU A 22 8.82 1.67 -15.75
CA LEU A 22 8.70 1.67 -14.28
C LEU A 22 9.59 2.74 -13.60
N GLU A 23 10.66 3.19 -14.25
CA GLU A 23 11.62 4.18 -13.73
C GLU A 23 11.37 5.61 -14.21
N ASP A 24 10.62 5.81 -15.30
CA ASP A 24 10.34 7.13 -15.86
C ASP A 24 9.48 7.98 -14.92
N GLY A 25 10.09 9.02 -14.35
CA GLY A 25 9.45 9.96 -13.43
C GLY A 25 8.89 11.20 -14.11
N ASP A 26 8.94 11.31 -15.43
CA ASP A 26 8.57 12.52 -16.16
C ASP A 26 7.36 12.29 -17.07
N GLN A 27 7.55 11.81 -18.30
CA GLN A 27 6.45 11.67 -19.25
C GLN A 27 5.52 10.52 -18.86
N ARG A 28 6.13 9.40 -18.44
CA ARG A 28 5.44 8.15 -18.11
C ARG A 28 5.40 7.88 -16.61
N ALA A 29 5.40 8.93 -15.80
CA ALA A 29 5.22 8.82 -14.36
C ALA A 29 3.91 8.08 -14.00
N ALA A 30 3.97 7.24 -12.97
CA ALA A 30 2.83 6.49 -12.45
C ALA A 30 1.95 7.33 -11.52
N ALA A 31 2.57 8.26 -10.80
CA ALA A 31 1.90 9.14 -9.85
C ALA A 31 2.15 10.62 -10.17
N GLU A 32 1.10 11.42 -9.99
CA GLU A 32 1.15 12.88 -10.06
C GLU A 32 0.86 13.46 -8.68
N ARG A 33 1.82 14.17 -8.12
CA ARG A 33 1.70 14.88 -6.86
C ARG A 33 1.17 16.28 -7.13
N PHE A 34 0.13 16.68 -6.40
CA PHE A 34 -0.51 17.98 -6.48
C PHE A 34 -0.12 18.90 -5.31
N TYR A 35 0.29 18.33 -4.17
CA TYR A 35 0.66 19.07 -2.97
C TYR A 35 1.69 18.28 -2.13
N PRO A 36 2.67 18.93 -1.47
CA PRO A 36 2.87 20.39 -1.33
C PRO A 36 3.39 21.09 -2.58
N SER A 37 4.19 20.39 -3.39
CA SER A 37 4.69 20.88 -4.67
C SER A 37 4.19 19.97 -5.80
N PRO A 38 3.65 20.56 -6.89
CA PRO A 38 3.32 19.81 -8.09
C PRO A 38 4.55 19.05 -8.58
N GLY A 39 4.39 17.77 -8.90
CA GLY A 39 5.50 16.93 -9.32
C GLY A 39 5.01 15.59 -9.84
N ARG A 40 5.93 14.85 -10.44
CA ARG A 40 5.67 13.52 -10.96
C ARG A 40 6.64 12.53 -10.34
N GLU A 41 6.14 11.32 -10.10
CA GLU A 41 6.90 10.25 -9.46
C GLU A 41 6.78 8.99 -10.32
N SER A 42 7.92 8.34 -10.58
CA SER A 42 7.94 7.06 -11.28
C SER A 42 7.30 5.97 -10.43
N PHE A 43 6.91 4.87 -11.06
CA PHE A 43 6.31 3.73 -10.37
C PHE A 43 7.19 3.21 -9.23
N LEU A 44 8.47 2.95 -9.49
CA LEU A 44 9.37 2.44 -8.44
C LEU A 44 9.64 3.47 -7.34
N THR A 45 9.63 4.76 -7.65
CA THR A 45 9.81 5.83 -6.64
C THR A 45 8.58 5.92 -5.73
N ALA A 46 7.39 5.92 -6.32
CA ALA A 46 6.13 5.95 -5.59
C ALA A 46 5.98 4.68 -4.71
N LEU A 47 6.30 3.51 -5.25
CA LEU A 47 6.24 2.25 -4.51
C LEU A 47 7.26 2.20 -3.37
N ARG A 48 8.52 2.62 -3.58
CA ARG A 48 9.53 2.67 -2.50
C ARG A 48 9.09 3.53 -1.31
N ARG A 49 8.30 4.58 -1.57
CA ARG A 49 7.75 5.44 -0.51
C ARG A 49 6.64 4.74 0.30
N LEU A 50 5.87 3.86 -0.33
CA LEU A 50 4.72 3.18 0.28
C LEU A 50 5.11 1.82 0.88
N ASP A 51 5.83 1.01 0.10
CA ASP A 51 6.32 -0.32 0.44
C ASP A 51 7.69 -0.58 -0.23
N PRO A 52 8.80 -0.34 0.50
CA PRO A 52 10.15 -0.61 0.02
C PRO A 52 10.40 -2.10 -0.33
N GLN A 53 9.72 -3.04 0.34
CA GLN A 53 9.96 -4.47 0.14
C GLN A 53 9.39 -4.93 -1.20
N SER A 54 8.17 -4.52 -1.51
CA SER A 54 7.54 -4.80 -2.82
C SER A 54 8.32 -4.18 -3.98
N ALA A 55 8.84 -2.96 -3.82
CA ALA A 55 9.70 -2.35 -4.83
C ALA A 55 10.98 -3.16 -5.10
N ALA A 56 11.62 -3.70 -4.05
CA ALA A 56 12.79 -4.57 -4.20
C ALA A 56 12.43 -5.90 -4.88
N ALA A 57 11.28 -6.49 -4.52
CA ALA A 57 10.79 -7.73 -5.10
C ALA A 57 10.54 -7.61 -6.61
N ILE A 58 9.93 -6.51 -7.08
CA ILE A 58 9.71 -6.27 -8.51
C ILE A 58 11.02 -6.16 -9.29
N VAL A 59 12.00 -5.42 -8.74
CA VAL A 59 13.31 -5.28 -9.37
C VAL A 59 13.99 -6.65 -9.48
N ALA A 60 13.94 -7.46 -8.42
CA ALA A 60 14.48 -8.81 -8.38
C ALA A 60 13.77 -9.76 -9.35
N ALA A 61 12.44 -9.80 -9.36
CA ALA A 61 11.66 -10.66 -10.25
C ALA A 61 11.97 -10.40 -11.72
N GLY A 62 12.12 -9.12 -12.11
CA GLY A 62 12.51 -8.86 -13.49
C GLY A 62 13.99 -9.15 -13.77
N ARG A 63 14.92 -9.02 -12.81
CA ARG A 63 16.31 -9.48 -13.01
C ARG A 63 16.34 -10.97 -13.28
N GLN A 64 15.54 -11.75 -12.55
CA GLN A 64 15.38 -13.18 -12.78
C GLN A 64 14.88 -13.48 -14.20
N LEU A 65 13.88 -12.74 -14.69
CA LEU A 65 13.39 -12.90 -16.06
C LEU A 65 14.46 -12.59 -17.13
N GLU A 66 15.30 -11.57 -16.90
CA GLU A 66 16.39 -11.19 -17.81
C GLU A 66 17.51 -12.23 -17.85
N CYS A 67 17.89 -12.74 -16.68
CA CYS A 67 18.94 -13.74 -16.54
C CYS A 67 18.49 -15.17 -16.88
N ALA A 68 17.19 -15.38 -17.12
CA ALA A 68 16.64 -16.72 -17.39
C ALA A 68 16.97 -17.26 -18.78
N ALA A 69 17.17 -16.39 -19.79
CA ALA A 69 17.37 -16.82 -21.17
C ALA A 69 18.67 -17.60 -21.42
N PRO A 70 19.85 -17.18 -20.91
CA PRO A 70 21.07 -17.96 -21.06
C PRO A 70 20.99 -19.31 -20.35
N LEU A 71 20.35 -19.32 -19.17
CA LEU A 71 20.26 -20.48 -18.25
C LEU A 71 19.23 -21.53 -18.65
N ALA A 72 18.44 -21.23 -19.68
CA ALA A 72 17.44 -22.12 -20.24
C ALA A 72 18.04 -23.34 -20.94
N GLU A 73 19.26 -23.19 -21.47
CA GLU A 73 19.97 -24.24 -22.18
C GLU A 73 20.66 -25.24 -21.24
N GLN A 74 20.68 -24.92 -19.93
CA GLN A 74 21.32 -25.68 -18.86
C GLN A 74 20.26 -26.19 -17.86
N PRO A 75 19.46 -27.21 -18.23
CA PRO A 75 18.37 -27.68 -17.38
C PRO A 75 18.91 -28.23 -16.05
N THR A 76 18.23 -27.90 -14.96
CA THR A 76 18.53 -28.47 -13.63
C THR A 76 17.34 -29.28 -13.13
N VAL A 77 17.58 -30.52 -12.70
CA VAL A 77 16.54 -31.39 -12.15
C VAL A 77 16.68 -31.44 -10.64
N ALA A 78 15.62 -31.07 -9.92
CA ALA A 78 15.57 -31.24 -8.47
C ALA A 78 15.19 -32.67 -8.11
N ILE A 79 15.98 -33.28 -7.24
CA ILE A 79 15.76 -34.63 -6.71
C ILE A 79 15.34 -34.51 -5.26
N ALA A 80 14.08 -34.78 -4.99
CA ALA A 80 13.48 -34.71 -3.66
C ALA A 80 12.86 -36.06 -3.28
N GLY A 81 12.49 -36.24 -2.01
CA GLY A 81 11.95 -37.50 -1.53
C GLY A 81 12.23 -37.75 -0.05
N MET A 82 11.59 -38.77 0.49
CA MET A 82 11.65 -39.09 1.92
C MET A 82 13.02 -39.64 2.37
N LEU A 83 13.20 -39.72 3.68
CA LEU A 83 14.34 -40.42 4.28
C LEU A 83 14.44 -41.85 3.75
N ASN A 84 15.67 -42.28 3.44
CA ASN A 84 15.98 -43.65 3.00
C ASN A 84 15.26 -44.14 1.72
N SER A 85 14.67 -43.23 0.93
CA SER A 85 14.08 -43.57 -0.38
C SER A 85 15.12 -43.81 -1.48
N GLY A 86 16.39 -43.43 -1.23
CA GLY A 86 17.51 -43.64 -2.17
C GLY A 86 17.79 -42.45 -3.10
N LYS A 87 17.46 -41.22 -2.69
CA LYS A 87 17.76 -39.97 -3.43
C LYS A 87 19.22 -39.87 -3.86
N THR A 88 20.15 -39.95 -2.91
CA THR A 88 21.58 -39.80 -3.17
C THR A 88 22.13 -40.97 -3.99
N SER A 89 21.55 -42.17 -3.87
CA SER A 89 21.85 -43.30 -4.75
C SER A 89 21.39 -43.08 -6.19
N LEU A 90 20.26 -42.36 -6.39
CA LEU A 90 19.81 -41.91 -7.71
C LEU A 90 20.74 -40.82 -8.26
N VAL A 91 21.12 -39.81 -7.47
CA VAL A 91 22.10 -38.80 -7.90
C VAL A 91 23.40 -39.47 -8.34
N ALA A 92 23.91 -40.40 -7.53
CA ALA A 92 25.14 -41.13 -7.80
C ALA A 92 25.11 -41.97 -9.10
N SER A 93 23.93 -42.35 -9.62
CA SER A 93 23.84 -43.09 -10.88
C SER A 93 24.20 -42.23 -12.11
N PHE A 94 24.21 -40.91 -11.97
CA PHE A 94 24.61 -39.96 -13.02
C PHE A 94 26.06 -39.48 -12.90
N LEU A 95 26.73 -39.77 -11.78
CA LEU A 95 28.07 -39.25 -11.50
C LEU A 95 29.18 -40.24 -11.92
N SER A 96 30.36 -39.70 -12.17
CA SER A 96 31.59 -40.46 -12.36
C SER A 96 31.98 -41.26 -11.11
N ALA A 97 32.94 -42.18 -11.25
CA ALA A 97 33.46 -42.94 -10.10
C ALA A 97 34.09 -42.05 -9.01
N GLU A 98 34.54 -40.84 -9.35
CA GLU A 98 35.05 -39.86 -8.40
C GLU A 98 33.92 -39.13 -7.68
N GLY A 99 32.93 -38.62 -8.41
CA GLY A 99 31.73 -38.00 -7.84
C GLY A 99 30.95 -38.94 -6.92
N LYS A 100 30.84 -40.24 -7.28
CA LYS A 100 30.21 -41.29 -6.45
C LYS A 100 30.85 -41.44 -5.07
N LYS A 101 32.14 -41.11 -4.91
CA LYS A 101 32.86 -41.17 -3.63
C LYS A 101 32.61 -39.95 -2.76
N LEU A 102 32.20 -38.83 -3.35
CA LEU A 102 31.89 -37.58 -2.66
C LEU A 102 30.44 -37.54 -2.15
N CYS A 103 29.56 -38.35 -2.74
CA CYS A 103 28.19 -38.51 -2.29
C CYS A 103 28.10 -39.34 -1.00
N LEU A 104 27.46 -38.77 0.03
CA LEU A 104 27.22 -39.46 1.28
C LEU A 104 26.06 -40.48 1.13
N ARG A 105 26.40 -41.77 1.05
CA ARG A 105 25.44 -42.88 0.96
C ARG A 105 25.48 -43.68 2.27
N GLY A 106 24.34 -43.81 2.96
CA GLY A 106 24.26 -44.45 4.27
C GLY A 106 22.87 -44.97 4.64
N ALA A 107 22.82 -45.93 5.57
CA ALA A 107 21.58 -46.56 6.05
C ALA A 107 21.05 -45.95 7.35
N ASN A 108 21.86 -45.12 8.03
CA ASN A 108 21.53 -44.52 9.32
C ASN A 108 21.28 -43.01 9.21
N ASN A 109 20.38 -42.48 10.03
CA ASN A 109 20.01 -41.05 10.07
C ASN A 109 21.17 -40.08 10.41
N ARG A 110 22.36 -40.59 10.78
CA ARG A 110 23.59 -39.81 10.97
C ARG A 110 24.37 -39.57 9.67
N GLU A 111 23.91 -40.14 8.56
CA GLU A 111 24.57 -40.19 7.24
C GLU A 111 23.68 -39.57 6.14
N GLY A 112 22.75 -38.67 6.49
CA GLY A 112 21.83 -38.04 5.54
C GLY A 112 22.31 -36.70 4.97
N THR A 113 21.89 -36.38 3.74
CA THR A 113 22.05 -35.04 3.13
C THR A 113 21.23 -34.00 3.91
N HIS A 114 21.90 -33.01 4.48
CA HIS A 114 21.30 -31.94 5.28
C HIS A 114 21.42 -30.55 4.65
N ARG A 115 22.30 -30.38 3.65
CA ARG A 115 22.44 -29.17 2.83
C ARG A 115 22.07 -29.46 1.38
N PHE A 116 21.62 -28.45 0.64
CA PHE A 116 21.43 -28.57 -0.80
C PHE A 116 22.77 -28.73 -1.50
N VAL A 117 22.86 -29.70 -2.42
CA VAL A 117 24.05 -29.90 -3.24
C VAL A 117 23.66 -29.86 -4.71
N LEU A 118 24.22 -28.90 -5.43
CA LEU A 118 24.03 -28.75 -6.86
C LEU A 118 25.24 -29.36 -7.59
N TRP A 119 24.99 -30.48 -8.26
CA TRP A 119 25.92 -31.14 -9.15
C TRP A 119 25.76 -30.61 -10.56
N LEU A 120 26.83 -30.09 -11.14
CA LEU A 120 26.85 -29.47 -12.46
C LEU A 120 27.81 -30.22 -13.40
N PRO A 121 27.56 -30.21 -14.72
CA PRO A 121 28.54 -30.63 -15.72
C PRO A 121 29.87 -29.88 -15.57
N SER A 122 30.99 -30.62 -15.66
CA SER A 122 32.33 -30.02 -15.63
C SER A 122 32.58 -29.08 -16.81
N ALA A 123 31.92 -29.32 -17.94
CA ALA A 123 31.95 -28.41 -19.10
C ALA A 123 31.38 -27.01 -18.78
N TRP A 124 30.43 -26.89 -17.85
CA TRP A 124 29.83 -25.58 -17.50
C TRP A 124 30.77 -24.72 -16.66
N GLU A 125 31.69 -25.32 -15.90
CA GLU A 125 32.71 -24.60 -15.13
C GLU A 125 33.79 -23.98 -16.04
N GLN A 126 34.01 -24.56 -17.22
CA GLN A 126 35.01 -24.09 -18.18
C GLN A 126 34.58 -22.80 -18.89
N ASP A 127 33.27 -22.51 -18.91
CA ASP A 127 32.71 -21.25 -19.39
C ASP A 127 32.55 -20.26 -18.23
N SER A 128 33.47 -19.30 -18.12
CA SER A 128 33.48 -18.32 -17.03
C SER A 128 32.25 -17.42 -16.98
N GLU A 129 31.62 -17.13 -18.12
CA GLU A 129 30.45 -16.25 -18.19
C GLU A 129 29.21 -16.99 -17.70
N LEU A 130 28.98 -18.20 -18.22
CA LEU A 130 27.93 -19.10 -17.78
C LEU A 130 28.06 -19.44 -16.29
N TRP A 131 29.28 -19.77 -15.85
CA TRP A 131 29.58 -20.11 -14.46
C TRP A 131 29.26 -18.95 -13.50
N GLY A 132 29.66 -17.73 -13.87
CA GLY A 132 29.33 -16.53 -13.10
C GLY A 132 27.83 -16.28 -12.99
N LEU A 133 27.08 -16.44 -14.08
CA LEU A 133 25.62 -16.31 -14.10
C LEU A 133 24.93 -17.38 -13.25
N LEU A 134 25.36 -18.64 -13.35
CA LEU A 134 24.83 -19.76 -12.56
C LEU A 134 25.02 -19.51 -11.06
N LEU A 135 26.27 -19.26 -10.62
CA LEU A 135 26.56 -19.05 -9.20
C LEU A 135 25.87 -17.79 -8.65
N GLY A 136 25.79 -16.72 -9.44
CA GLY A 136 25.06 -15.51 -9.10
C GLY A 136 23.59 -15.79 -8.85
N ARG A 137 22.92 -16.50 -9.77
CA ARG A 137 21.50 -16.84 -9.65
C ARG A 137 21.22 -17.82 -8.51
N ILE A 138 22.07 -18.82 -8.30
CA ILE A 138 21.97 -19.73 -7.15
C ILE A 138 22.05 -18.92 -5.85
N GLY A 139 22.99 -17.98 -5.77
CA GLY A 139 23.15 -17.10 -4.63
C GLY A 139 21.96 -16.18 -4.39
N GLU A 140 21.40 -15.58 -5.44
CA GLU A 140 20.21 -14.74 -5.37
C GLU A 140 18.96 -15.53 -4.96
N ALA A 141 18.76 -16.72 -5.54
CA ALA A 141 17.61 -17.57 -5.23
C ALA A 141 17.65 -18.04 -3.78
N LEU A 142 18.78 -18.56 -3.32
CA LEU A 142 18.91 -19.17 -1.99
C LEU A 142 19.26 -18.16 -0.89
N GLY A 143 19.67 -16.93 -1.25
CA GLY A 143 19.96 -15.84 -0.34
C GLY A 143 21.39 -15.86 0.23
N SER A 144 22.26 -16.75 -0.24
CA SER A 144 23.66 -16.86 0.17
C SER A 144 24.50 -17.41 -0.98
N PRO A 145 25.72 -16.88 -1.22
CA PRO A 145 26.58 -17.37 -2.29
C PRO A 145 26.91 -18.86 -2.08
N PRO A 146 26.95 -19.68 -3.14
CA PRO A 146 27.28 -21.08 -3.02
C PRO A 146 28.72 -21.32 -2.58
N GLU A 147 28.91 -22.38 -1.81
CA GLU A 147 30.20 -22.90 -1.38
C GLU A 147 30.61 -24.08 -2.27
N ARG A 148 31.90 -24.24 -2.60
CA ARG A 148 32.37 -25.42 -3.34
C ARG A 148 32.44 -26.63 -2.42
N LEU A 149 31.95 -27.76 -2.92
CA LEU A 149 32.13 -29.06 -2.27
C LEU A 149 33.62 -29.45 -2.30
N SER A 150 34.13 -29.97 -1.20
CA SER A 150 35.52 -30.45 -1.12
C SER A 150 35.74 -31.65 -2.05
N SER A 151 36.93 -31.75 -2.61
CA SER A 151 37.36 -32.92 -3.39
C SER A 151 37.84 -34.08 -2.50
N ASP A 152 38.00 -33.86 -1.19
CA ASP A 152 38.27 -34.91 -0.21
C ASP A 152 36.93 -35.53 0.28
N PRO A 153 36.69 -36.84 0.07
CA PRO A 153 35.45 -37.50 0.48
C PRO A 153 35.06 -37.30 1.95
N GLN A 154 36.02 -37.29 2.88
CA GLN A 154 35.69 -37.12 4.30
C GLN A 154 35.18 -35.72 4.60
N GLN A 155 35.79 -34.70 3.99
CA GLN A 155 35.35 -33.31 4.13
C GLN A 155 34.05 -33.04 3.37
N ALA A 156 33.90 -33.60 2.17
CA ALA A 156 32.66 -33.52 1.39
C ALA A 156 31.48 -34.10 2.19
N HIS A 157 31.67 -35.26 2.82
CA HIS A 157 30.66 -35.86 3.69
C HIS A 157 30.34 -35.00 4.93
N ALA A 158 31.35 -34.38 5.54
CA ALA A 158 31.16 -33.45 6.65
C ALA A 158 30.39 -32.17 6.26
N GLN A 159 30.61 -31.67 5.04
CA GLN A 159 29.83 -30.58 4.45
C GLN A 159 28.39 -31.04 4.17
N TYR A 160 28.20 -32.21 3.53
CA TYR A 160 26.91 -32.81 3.20
C TYR A 160 25.97 -32.96 4.41
N ASN A 161 26.50 -33.47 5.52
CA ASN A 161 25.73 -33.77 6.72
C ASN A 161 25.70 -32.65 7.76
N ASN A 162 26.37 -31.52 7.49
CA ASN A 162 26.52 -30.42 8.44
C ASN A 162 26.92 -30.94 9.85
N SER A 163 27.99 -31.72 9.91
CA SER A 163 28.39 -32.49 11.11
C SER A 163 28.54 -31.63 12.38
N GLU A 164 28.89 -30.36 12.23
CA GLU A 164 29.05 -29.38 13.32
C GLU A 164 27.71 -28.83 13.84
N GLY A 165 26.61 -29.03 13.12
CA GLY A 165 25.26 -28.65 13.54
C GLY A 165 24.94 -27.16 13.45
N ASP A 166 25.70 -26.39 12.65
CA ASP A 166 25.46 -24.96 12.48
C ASP A 166 24.22 -24.72 11.61
N ALA A 167 23.18 -24.16 12.21
CA ALA A 167 21.92 -23.87 11.53
C ALA A 167 22.08 -22.84 10.39
N SER A 168 23.09 -21.97 10.44
CA SER A 168 23.35 -20.96 9.41
C SER A 168 23.85 -21.58 8.09
N LEU A 169 24.50 -22.75 8.16
CA LEU A 169 25.02 -23.44 6.98
C LEU A 169 23.93 -24.17 6.19
N LEU A 170 22.74 -24.36 6.76
CA LEU A 170 21.60 -25.00 6.08
C LEU A 170 21.08 -24.17 4.90
N SER A 171 21.21 -22.84 4.96
CA SER A 171 20.85 -21.93 3.87
C SER A 171 21.96 -21.70 2.84
N VAL A 172 23.18 -22.21 3.08
CA VAL A 172 24.31 -22.07 2.16
C VAL A 172 24.38 -23.30 1.24
N PRO A 173 24.07 -23.17 -0.06
CA PRO A 173 24.15 -24.29 -1.00
C PRO A 173 25.58 -24.73 -1.27
N LEU A 174 25.78 -26.02 -1.52
CA LEU A 174 27.02 -26.60 -2.01
C LEU A 174 26.95 -26.74 -3.53
N VAL A 175 28.06 -26.49 -4.22
CA VAL A 175 28.19 -26.69 -5.67
C VAL A 175 29.37 -27.63 -5.94
N ALA A 176 29.15 -28.62 -6.79
CA ALA A 176 30.15 -29.57 -7.25
C ALA A 176 30.05 -29.75 -8.77
N THR A 177 31.17 -30.07 -9.41
CA THR A 177 31.23 -30.36 -10.85
C THR A 177 31.68 -31.80 -11.07
N ASP A 178 31.08 -32.49 -12.05
CA ASP A 178 31.43 -33.88 -12.36
C ASP A 178 31.35 -34.16 -13.87
N PRO A 179 32.32 -34.86 -14.47
CA PRO A 179 32.34 -35.13 -15.90
C PRO A 179 31.29 -36.17 -16.34
N GLY A 180 30.77 -37.00 -15.43
CA GLY A 180 29.65 -37.91 -15.70
C GLY A 180 28.38 -37.18 -16.13
N LEU A 181 28.23 -35.92 -15.71
CA LEU A 181 27.12 -35.06 -16.11
C LEU A 181 27.32 -34.36 -17.45
N ASP A 182 28.52 -34.37 -18.03
CA ASP A 182 28.78 -33.72 -19.33
C ASP A 182 28.01 -34.40 -20.46
N ALA A 183 27.98 -35.75 -20.46
CA ALA A 183 27.22 -36.52 -21.43
C ALA A 183 25.69 -36.32 -21.27
N ALA A 184 25.24 -36.12 -20.03
CA ALA A 184 23.85 -35.87 -19.71
C ALA A 184 23.42 -34.42 -20.03
N GLY A 185 24.34 -33.45 -19.92
CA GLY A 185 24.05 -32.03 -20.18
C GLY A 185 22.99 -31.45 -19.23
N VAL A 186 22.91 -31.95 -18.00
CA VAL A 186 21.91 -31.58 -16.99
C VAL A 186 22.59 -31.35 -15.64
N GLY A 187 22.12 -30.35 -14.89
CA GLY A 187 22.46 -30.17 -13.48
C GLY A 187 21.52 -30.97 -12.59
N LEU A 188 22.02 -31.51 -11.47
CA LEU A 188 21.21 -32.23 -10.48
C LEU A 188 21.26 -31.49 -9.16
N LEU A 189 20.09 -31.12 -8.62
CA LEU A 189 19.97 -30.56 -7.29
C LEU A 189 19.55 -31.67 -6.32
N ASP A 190 20.49 -32.14 -5.50
CA ASP A 190 20.24 -33.08 -4.40
C ASP A 190 19.63 -32.32 -3.22
N CYS A 191 18.34 -32.53 -2.98
CA CYS A 191 17.60 -31.83 -1.93
C CYS A 191 17.69 -32.59 -0.59
N PRO A 192 17.88 -31.89 0.53
CA PRO A 192 17.76 -32.49 1.85
C PRO A 192 16.32 -32.98 2.10
N ASP A 193 16.15 -33.84 3.10
CA ASP A 193 14.83 -34.33 3.48
C ASP A 193 13.92 -33.19 4.01
N ILE A 194 12.71 -33.12 3.47
CA ILE A 194 11.79 -31.98 3.60
C ILE A 194 10.91 -32.10 4.86
N VAL A 195 10.74 -33.31 5.42
CA VAL A 195 9.76 -33.60 6.50
C VAL A 195 10.40 -34.08 7.81
N SER A 196 11.73 -34.09 7.94
CA SER A 196 12.36 -34.58 9.19
C SER A 196 11.98 -33.69 10.38
N ASP A 197 11.36 -34.28 11.41
CA ASP A 197 10.92 -33.64 12.65
C ASP A 197 11.99 -32.73 13.30
N SER A 198 11.50 -31.66 13.94
CA SER A 198 12.27 -30.71 14.76
C SER A 198 13.02 -31.34 15.95
N SER A 199 12.77 -32.63 16.24
CA SER A 199 13.35 -33.40 17.34
C SER A 199 14.85 -33.69 17.21
N PHE A 200 15.47 -33.39 16.06
CA PHE A 200 16.91 -33.58 15.84
C PHE A 200 17.76 -32.30 15.92
N GLY A 201 17.17 -31.15 16.24
CA GLY A 201 17.91 -29.90 16.53
C GLY A 201 18.64 -29.27 15.35
N ARG A 202 18.18 -29.46 14.11
CA ARG A 202 18.91 -29.11 12.87
C ARG A 202 18.06 -28.34 11.84
N GLY A 203 17.29 -27.36 12.31
CA GLY A 203 16.52 -26.42 11.48
C GLY A 203 15.01 -26.71 11.45
N ASP A 204 14.23 -25.65 11.30
CA ASP A 204 12.77 -25.69 11.26
C ASP A 204 12.23 -26.17 9.89
N PRO A 205 11.26 -27.10 9.84
CA PRO A 205 10.69 -27.62 8.59
C PRO A 205 10.11 -26.53 7.67
N GLU A 206 9.59 -25.43 8.22
CA GLU A 206 9.07 -24.32 7.43
C GLU A 206 10.21 -23.59 6.70
N THR A 207 11.34 -23.40 7.37
CA THR A 207 12.56 -22.84 6.77
C THR A 207 13.07 -23.71 5.61
N ARG A 208 13.09 -25.04 5.77
CA ARG A 208 13.48 -25.96 4.68
C ARG A 208 12.50 -25.93 3.51
N ARG A 209 11.20 -25.85 3.79
CA ARG A 209 10.16 -25.68 2.76
C ARG A 209 10.34 -24.37 1.99
N GLN A 210 10.64 -23.28 2.69
CA GLN A 210 10.93 -21.99 2.06
C GLN A 210 12.19 -22.05 1.19
N LEU A 211 13.26 -22.71 1.66
CA LEU A 211 14.48 -22.91 0.87
C LEU A 211 14.24 -23.78 -0.36
N LEU A 212 13.44 -24.84 -0.24
CA LEU A 212 13.03 -25.65 -1.40
C LEU A 212 12.21 -24.82 -2.40
N GLY A 213 11.29 -23.97 -1.91
CA GLY A 213 10.55 -23.03 -2.76
C GLY A 213 11.44 -22.04 -3.50
N LYS A 214 12.50 -21.59 -2.85
CA LYS A 214 13.54 -20.78 -3.49
C LYS A 214 14.36 -21.57 -4.51
N ALA A 215 14.84 -22.76 -4.15
CA ALA A 215 15.63 -23.64 -5.01
C ALA A 215 14.85 -24.11 -6.25
N ALA A 216 13.55 -24.31 -6.10
CA ALA A 216 12.63 -24.66 -7.16
C ALA A 216 12.70 -23.67 -8.33
N THR A 217 12.91 -22.37 -8.08
CA THR A 217 13.07 -21.35 -9.15
C THR A 217 14.29 -21.54 -10.05
N LEU A 218 15.19 -22.46 -9.69
CA LEU A 218 16.36 -22.85 -10.48
C LEU A 218 16.11 -24.08 -11.36
N CYS A 219 15.02 -24.82 -11.12
CA CYS A 219 14.83 -26.16 -11.66
C CYS A 219 13.89 -26.18 -12.87
N SER A 220 14.23 -27.01 -13.85
CA SER A 220 13.47 -27.25 -15.08
C SER A 220 12.57 -28.48 -14.98
N ALA A 221 12.82 -29.37 -14.02
CA ALA A 221 11.97 -30.51 -13.69
C ALA A 221 12.13 -30.91 -12.22
N PHE A 222 11.16 -31.63 -11.69
CA PHE A 222 11.17 -32.13 -10.32
C PHE A 222 10.97 -33.65 -10.30
N LEU A 223 11.93 -34.38 -9.72
CA LEU A 223 11.91 -35.84 -9.58
C LEU A 223 11.74 -36.22 -8.11
N VAL A 224 10.61 -36.85 -7.78
CA VAL A 224 10.31 -37.31 -6.43
C VAL A 224 10.67 -38.79 -6.29
N VAL A 225 11.58 -39.13 -5.37
CA VAL A 225 12.02 -40.50 -5.08
C VAL A 225 11.28 -41.05 -3.87
N THR A 226 10.60 -42.18 -4.05
CA THR A 226 9.77 -42.85 -3.05
C THR A 226 9.98 -44.36 -3.07
N THR A 227 9.45 -45.09 -2.09
CA THR A 227 9.39 -46.56 -2.09
C THR A 227 7.93 -47.06 -2.11
N PRO A 228 7.65 -48.30 -2.54
CA PRO A 228 6.30 -48.86 -2.50
C PRO A 228 5.65 -48.82 -1.10
N GLU A 229 6.46 -48.96 -0.06
CA GLU A 229 6.02 -48.94 1.34
C GLU A 229 5.51 -47.55 1.77
N GLN A 230 6.04 -46.49 1.16
CA GLN A 230 5.72 -45.09 1.45
C GLN A 230 4.48 -44.56 0.71
N PHE A 231 3.84 -45.38 -0.15
CA PHE A 231 2.66 -44.96 -0.91
C PHE A 231 1.50 -44.48 -0.02
N ARG A 232 1.31 -45.12 1.15
CA ARG A 232 0.22 -44.79 2.08
C ARG A 232 0.58 -43.65 3.04
N ASP A 233 1.79 -43.13 2.94
CA ASP A 233 2.24 -42.04 3.79
C ASP A 233 1.65 -40.70 3.31
N ARG A 234 1.21 -39.87 4.26
CA ARG A 234 0.70 -38.52 3.95
C ARG A 234 1.81 -37.64 3.38
N ASP A 235 3.06 -37.93 3.75
CA ASP A 235 4.22 -37.13 3.38
C ASP A 235 4.46 -37.11 1.86
N LEU A 236 4.25 -38.22 1.14
CA LEU A 236 4.45 -38.26 -0.32
C LEU A 236 3.48 -37.33 -1.07
N ALA A 237 2.21 -37.33 -0.66
CA ALA A 237 1.20 -36.43 -1.22
C ALA A 237 1.53 -34.97 -0.91
N ASP A 238 2.03 -34.69 0.29
CA ASP A 238 2.49 -33.35 0.68
C ASP A 238 3.69 -32.88 -0.15
N HIS A 239 4.66 -33.74 -0.45
CA HIS A 239 5.80 -33.40 -1.33
C HIS A 239 5.34 -33.07 -2.75
N LEU A 240 4.43 -33.86 -3.32
CA LEU A 240 3.88 -33.62 -4.66
C LEU A 240 2.98 -32.38 -4.69
N ARG A 241 2.26 -32.08 -3.61
CA ARG A 241 1.52 -30.83 -3.45
C ARG A 241 2.47 -29.63 -3.40
N VAL A 242 3.50 -29.68 -2.56
CA VAL A 242 4.52 -28.62 -2.44
C VAL A 242 5.18 -28.36 -3.80
N ALA A 243 5.55 -29.41 -4.54
CA ALA A 243 6.08 -29.27 -5.90
C ALA A 243 5.05 -28.65 -6.87
N SER A 244 3.76 -28.97 -6.71
CA SER A 244 2.68 -28.38 -7.52
C SER A 244 2.46 -26.91 -7.24
N ASP A 245 2.47 -26.52 -5.96
CA ASP A 245 2.16 -25.16 -5.52
C ASP A 245 3.32 -24.20 -5.85
N LEU A 246 4.56 -24.66 -5.69
CA LEU A 246 5.75 -23.84 -5.90
C LEU A 246 6.08 -23.63 -7.37
N MET A 247 5.67 -24.53 -8.27
CA MET A 247 6.07 -24.49 -9.68
C MET A 247 4.94 -24.95 -10.63
N PRO A 248 3.90 -24.13 -10.81
CA PRO A 248 2.86 -24.44 -11.78
C PRO A 248 3.45 -24.48 -13.20
N GLY A 249 3.44 -25.67 -13.82
CA GLY A 249 3.88 -25.88 -15.20
C GLY A 249 5.22 -26.59 -15.37
N VAL A 250 5.99 -26.81 -14.31
CA VAL A 250 7.25 -27.59 -14.39
C VAL A 250 6.92 -29.10 -14.42
N PRO A 251 7.55 -29.91 -15.31
CA PRO A 251 7.37 -31.35 -15.32
C PRO A 251 7.70 -32.00 -13.99
N ARG A 252 6.80 -32.88 -13.55
CA ARG A 252 6.94 -33.67 -12.33
C ARG A 252 7.09 -35.13 -12.70
N LEU A 253 8.07 -35.77 -12.11
CA LEU A 253 8.44 -37.15 -12.35
C LEU A 253 8.45 -37.87 -11.01
N LEU A 254 8.11 -39.15 -11.01
CA LEU A 254 8.12 -39.99 -9.83
C LEU A 254 9.08 -41.16 -10.03
N ALA A 255 9.98 -41.42 -9.09
CA ALA A 255 10.88 -42.57 -9.09
C ALA A 255 10.55 -43.48 -7.90
N VAL A 256 10.00 -44.65 -8.19
CA VAL A 256 9.66 -45.69 -7.21
C VAL A 256 10.83 -46.67 -7.08
N ASN A 257 11.57 -46.57 -5.99
CA ASN A 257 12.75 -47.36 -5.70
C ASN A 257 12.44 -48.55 -4.79
N LYS A 258 13.34 -49.54 -4.72
CA LYS A 258 13.24 -50.72 -3.84
C LYS A 258 12.00 -51.57 -4.06
N ILE A 259 11.61 -51.79 -5.33
CA ILE A 259 10.52 -52.71 -5.68
C ILE A 259 10.95 -54.14 -5.35
N ARG A 260 10.08 -54.88 -4.66
CA ARG A 260 10.37 -56.26 -4.24
C ARG A 260 10.10 -57.24 -5.38
N PRO A 261 10.77 -58.41 -5.45
CA PRO A 261 10.60 -59.39 -6.53
C PRO A 261 9.16 -59.89 -6.76
N ARG A 262 8.31 -59.83 -5.73
CA ARG A 262 6.91 -60.27 -5.79
C ARG A 262 5.97 -59.23 -6.40
N GLN A 263 6.45 -58.00 -6.60
CA GLN A 263 5.67 -56.90 -7.17
C GLN A 263 6.00 -56.77 -8.65
N THR A 264 4.98 -56.85 -9.51
CA THR A 264 5.16 -56.62 -10.94
C THR A 264 5.15 -55.12 -11.25
N PRO A 265 5.78 -54.67 -12.35
CA PRO A 265 5.76 -53.26 -12.74
C PRO A 265 4.35 -52.70 -12.88
N ASP A 266 3.40 -53.52 -13.34
CA ASP A 266 2.00 -53.12 -13.53
C ASP A 266 1.28 -52.88 -12.19
N GLN A 267 1.56 -53.71 -11.18
CA GLN A 267 1.04 -53.49 -9.83
C GLN A 267 1.57 -52.18 -9.24
N VAL A 268 2.82 -51.82 -9.52
CA VAL A 268 3.40 -50.55 -9.11
C VAL A 268 2.75 -49.39 -9.87
N TRP A 269 2.56 -49.53 -11.19
CA TRP A 269 1.86 -48.53 -12.00
C TRP A 269 0.44 -48.28 -11.50
N GLU A 270 -0.37 -49.33 -11.31
CA GLU A 270 -1.74 -49.24 -10.80
C GLU A 270 -1.80 -48.60 -9.41
N THR A 271 -0.83 -48.93 -8.54
CA THR A 271 -0.77 -48.38 -7.18
C THR A 271 -0.54 -46.86 -7.21
N PHE A 272 0.43 -46.38 -8.00
CA PHE A 272 0.83 -44.98 -8.00
C PHE A 272 0.06 -44.10 -9.00
N ARG A 273 -0.68 -44.68 -9.95
CA ARG A 273 -1.48 -43.97 -10.96
C ARG A 273 -2.43 -42.90 -10.37
N PRO A 274 -3.23 -43.18 -9.32
CA PRO A 274 -4.14 -42.16 -8.78
C PRO A 274 -3.41 -40.92 -8.27
N LEU A 275 -2.24 -41.12 -7.65
CA LEU A 275 -1.39 -40.05 -7.15
C LEU A 275 -0.74 -39.27 -8.30
N ALA A 276 -0.30 -39.98 -9.34
CA ALA A 276 0.24 -39.38 -10.54
C ALA A 276 -0.78 -38.50 -11.27
N GLU A 277 -2.02 -38.95 -11.42
CA GLU A 277 -3.11 -38.19 -12.04
C GLU A 277 -3.49 -36.97 -11.18
N GLN A 278 -3.66 -37.15 -9.88
CA GLN A 278 -4.01 -36.06 -8.94
C GLN A 278 -3.00 -34.92 -8.96
N HIS A 279 -1.69 -35.25 -9.01
CA HIS A 279 -0.61 -34.27 -8.95
C HIS A 279 0.04 -33.98 -10.30
N ARG A 280 -0.55 -34.45 -11.41
CA ARG A 280 -0.06 -34.26 -12.79
C ARG A 280 1.41 -34.65 -12.96
N VAL A 281 1.77 -35.84 -12.46
CA VAL A 281 3.07 -36.46 -12.73
C VAL A 281 3.08 -36.94 -14.18
N GLU A 282 4.08 -36.52 -14.96
CA GLU A 282 4.18 -36.82 -16.39
C GLU A 282 4.67 -38.25 -16.64
N LYS A 283 5.57 -38.76 -15.78
CA LYS A 283 6.16 -40.11 -15.92
C LYS A 283 6.48 -40.75 -14.57
N ILE A 284 6.27 -42.05 -14.46
CA ILE A 284 6.71 -42.85 -13.31
C ILE A 284 7.86 -43.76 -13.76
N TYR A 285 8.94 -43.74 -12.99
CA TYR A 285 10.10 -44.61 -13.10
C TYR A 285 10.11 -45.61 -11.94
N ALA A 286 10.65 -46.79 -12.20
CA ALA A 286 10.70 -47.92 -11.27
C ALA A 286 12.12 -48.49 -11.21
N ALA A 287 12.55 -48.88 -10.01
CA ALA A 287 13.78 -49.64 -9.80
C ALA A 287 13.54 -50.78 -8.80
N TYR A 288 14.00 -51.97 -9.18
CA TYR A 288 14.00 -53.14 -8.29
C TYR A 288 15.07 -53.01 -7.21
N ASP A 289 14.80 -53.63 -6.06
CA ASP A 289 15.72 -53.66 -4.93
C ASP A 289 16.93 -54.56 -5.22
N PHE A 290 18.07 -53.96 -5.56
CA PHE A 290 19.31 -54.67 -5.91
C PHE A 290 19.97 -55.35 -4.70
N ASP A 291 19.61 -54.97 -3.47
CA ASP A 291 20.12 -55.61 -2.25
C ASP A 291 19.51 -57.01 -2.04
N ILE A 292 18.38 -57.30 -2.71
CA ILE A 292 17.73 -58.61 -2.67
C ILE A 292 18.21 -59.46 -3.85
N GLU A 293 18.85 -60.58 -3.56
CA GLU A 293 19.35 -61.51 -4.58
C GLU A 293 18.24 -62.01 -5.54
N ASN A 294 17.03 -62.24 -5.00
CA ASN A 294 15.85 -62.65 -5.78
C ASN A 294 15.34 -61.56 -6.75
N SER A 295 15.79 -60.31 -6.64
CA SER A 295 15.42 -59.23 -7.56
C SER A 295 16.25 -59.23 -8.83
N ARG A 296 17.45 -59.83 -8.82
CA ARG A 296 18.39 -59.83 -9.95
C ARG A 296 17.78 -60.23 -11.30
N PRO A 297 16.91 -61.25 -11.40
CA PRO A 297 16.28 -61.62 -12.67
C PRO A 297 15.34 -60.55 -13.26
N TYR A 298 14.91 -59.58 -12.45
CA TYR A 298 13.98 -58.52 -12.85
C TYR A 298 14.67 -57.18 -13.09
N ILE A 299 15.93 -57.03 -12.68
CA ILE A 299 16.71 -55.81 -12.88
C ILE A 299 17.16 -55.75 -14.35
N PRO A 300 16.75 -54.70 -15.09
CA PRO A 300 17.19 -54.54 -16.48
C PRO A 300 18.69 -54.28 -16.57
N ALA A 301 19.31 -54.77 -17.64
CA ALA A 301 20.70 -54.44 -17.94
C ALA A 301 20.77 -52.96 -18.37
N PRO A 302 21.80 -52.20 -17.94
CA PRO A 302 21.97 -50.82 -18.36
C PRO A 302 22.31 -50.74 -19.86
N PRO A 303 22.03 -49.60 -20.51
CA PRO A 303 22.28 -49.41 -21.94
C PRO A 303 23.74 -49.69 -22.31
N GLY A 304 23.97 -50.52 -23.32
CA GLY A 304 25.33 -50.88 -23.79
C GLY A 304 25.99 -52.08 -23.09
N GLU A 305 25.42 -52.61 -22.01
CA GLU A 305 25.88 -53.84 -21.37
C GLU A 305 24.93 -55.01 -21.67
N HIS A 306 25.37 -55.97 -22.48
CA HIS A 306 24.53 -57.13 -22.87
C HIS A 306 24.68 -58.34 -21.92
N ASP A 307 25.44 -58.21 -20.83
CA ASP A 307 25.68 -59.27 -19.86
C ASP A 307 25.28 -58.82 -18.45
N HIS A 308 24.21 -59.41 -17.91
CA HIS A 308 23.71 -59.16 -16.54
C HIS A 308 24.74 -59.47 -15.43
N ARG A 309 25.88 -60.09 -15.77
CA ARG A 309 26.97 -60.42 -14.85
C ARG A 309 28.05 -59.34 -14.73
N ALA A 310 28.01 -58.29 -15.55
CA ALA A 310 29.04 -57.26 -15.61
C ALA A 310 28.73 -56.00 -14.75
N VAL A 311 27.58 -55.94 -14.08
CA VAL A 311 27.28 -54.85 -13.13
C VAL A 311 28.35 -54.87 -12.04
N ASP A 312 29.06 -53.75 -11.87
CA ASP A 312 30.21 -53.57 -10.98
C ASP A 312 29.86 -54.05 -9.56
N ALA A 313 30.20 -55.30 -9.25
CA ALA A 313 29.66 -56.02 -8.08
C ALA A 313 30.11 -55.42 -6.75
N SER A 314 31.10 -54.51 -6.77
CA SER A 314 31.61 -53.80 -5.61
C SER A 314 30.78 -52.60 -5.16
N ASP A 315 29.94 -52.01 -6.02
CA ASP A 315 29.14 -50.82 -5.68
C ASP A 315 27.82 -50.73 -6.51
N PRO A 316 26.82 -51.59 -6.22
CA PRO A 316 25.58 -51.64 -6.98
C PRO A 316 24.72 -50.37 -6.79
N LEU A 317 24.09 -49.90 -7.87
CA LEU A 317 23.23 -48.72 -7.91
C LEU A 317 21.84 -49.06 -8.47
N PRO A 318 20.79 -48.29 -8.12
CA PRO A 318 19.45 -48.54 -8.63
C PRO A 318 19.37 -48.22 -10.13
N ILE A 319 18.79 -49.13 -10.90
CA ILE A 319 18.55 -48.96 -12.34
C ILE A 319 17.07 -48.60 -12.53
N PHE A 320 16.82 -47.33 -12.85
CA PHE A 320 15.47 -46.80 -13.04
C PHE A 320 15.03 -46.88 -14.50
N PHE A 321 13.83 -47.39 -14.72
CA PHE A 321 13.19 -47.45 -16.04
C PHE A 321 11.74 -46.95 -15.96
N SER A 322 11.25 -46.29 -17.01
CA SER A 322 9.88 -45.76 -17.02
C SER A 322 8.85 -46.88 -17.09
N LEU A 323 7.73 -46.75 -16.38
CA LEU A 323 6.59 -47.67 -16.46
C LEU A 323 5.62 -47.24 -17.59
N ALA A 324 5.08 -48.21 -18.30
CA ALA A 324 4.02 -48.02 -19.30
C ALA A 324 2.68 -48.55 -18.78
N GLU A 325 1.57 -48.02 -19.31
CA GLU A 325 0.22 -48.49 -18.97
C GLU A 325 -0.05 -49.91 -19.49
N ASN A 326 0.56 -50.27 -20.62
CA ASN A 326 0.46 -51.59 -21.20
C ASN A 326 1.47 -52.56 -20.54
N PRO A 327 1.03 -53.65 -19.90
CA PRO A 327 1.91 -54.63 -19.27
C PRO A 327 2.92 -55.28 -20.21
N ASP A 328 2.54 -55.49 -21.47
CA ASP A 328 3.41 -56.09 -22.48
C ASP A 328 4.62 -55.21 -22.81
N GLU A 329 4.53 -53.91 -22.49
CA GLU A 329 5.61 -52.95 -22.63
C GLU A 329 6.52 -52.90 -21.39
N ASN A 330 6.23 -53.65 -20.33
CA ASN A 330 7.07 -53.72 -19.13
C ASN A 330 7.73 -55.11 -18.94
N PRO A 331 8.42 -55.68 -19.95
CA PRO A 331 8.99 -57.01 -19.83
C PRO A 331 10.08 -57.05 -18.74
N PRO A 332 10.16 -58.13 -17.94
CA PRO A 332 11.23 -58.30 -16.96
C PRO A 332 12.60 -58.23 -17.63
N ALA A 333 13.49 -57.40 -17.07
CA ALA A 333 14.89 -57.24 -17.48
C ALA A 333 15.18 -56.81 -18.94
N ALA A 334 14.18 -56.69 -19.82
CA ALA A 334 14.33 -56.41 -21.25
C ALA A 334 13.68 -55.07 -21.65
N ILE A 335 14.02 -54.01 -20.93
CA ILE A 335 13.51 -52.65 -21.19
C ILE A 335 14.32 -51.98 -22.30
N LEU A 336 13.65 -51.22 -23.18
CA LEU A 336 14.28 -50.44 -24.24
C LEU A 336 15.16 -49.30 -23.67
N ASP A 337 16.27 -49.01 -24.35
CA ASP A 337 17.27 -48.02 -23.92
C ASP A 337 16.69 -46.61 -23.69
N ASP A 338 15.71 -46.20 -24.52
CA ASP A 338 15.06 -44.88 -24.43
C ASP A 338 14.14 -44.72 -23.21
N ARG A 339 13.95 -45.78 -22.42
CA ARG A 339 13.08 -45.76 -21.23
C ARG A 339 13.84 -45.68 -19.92
N PHE A 340 15.16 -45.76 -19.94
CA PHE A 340 15.95 -45.59 -18.73
C PHE A 340 15.92 -44.14 -18.25
N LEU A 341 16.00 -43.93 -16.94
CA LEU A 341 16.08 -42.59 -16.35
C LEU A 341 17.35 -41.85 -16.76
N THR A 342 18.42 -42.57 -17.11
CA THR A 342 19.66 -41.98 -17.65
C THR A 342 19.42 -41.18 -18.94
N GLU A 343 18.41 -41.54 -19.72
CA GLU A 343 17.98 -40.84 -20.93
C GLU A 343 17.04 -39.65 -20.67
N LEU A 344 16.70 -39.38 -19.39
CA LEU A 344 15.85 -38.25 -19.02
C LEU A 344 16.30 -36.92 -19.66
N PRO A 345 17.60 -36.56 -19.69
CA PRO A 345 18.03 -35.28 -20.26
C PRO A 345 17.72 -35.13 -21.76
N GLY A 346 17.74 -36.23 -22.52
CA GLY A 346 17.35 -36.23 -23.95
C GLY A 346 15.84 -36.17 -24.16
N GLN A 347 15.05 -36.58 -23.16
CA GLN A 347 13.58 -36.53 -23.16
C GLN A 347 13.03 -35.16 -22.73
N LEU A 348 13.83 -34.39 -22.00
CA LEU A 348 13.50 -33.03 -21.58
C LEU A 348 13.60 -32.09 -22.80
N ASP A 349 12.45 -31.78 -23.43
CA ASP A 349 12.36 -30.79 -24.51
C ASP A 349 12.74 -29.40 -23.98
N ARG A 350 14.02 -29.03 -24.18
CA ARG A 350 14.63 -27.81 -23.66
C ARG A 350 13.87 -26.55 -24.09
N GLY A 351 13.34 -26.54 -25.33
CA GLY A 351 12.57 -25.42 -25.84
C GLY A 351 11.21 -25.28 -25.15
N LYS A 352 10.49 -26.38 -24.92
CA LYS A 352 9.22 -26.36 -24.18
C LYS A 352 9.40 -26.05 -22.70
N LEU A 353 10.45 -26.60 -22.08
CA LEU A 353 10.79 -26.34 -20.68
C LEU A 353 11.15 -24.88 -20.47
N PHE A 354 11.94 -24.31 -21.37
CA PHE A 354 12.24 -22.90 -21.37
C PHE A 354 10.98 -22.05 -21.47
N GLU A 355 10.11 -22.32 -22.44
CA GLU A 355 8.89 -21.56 -22.61
C GLU A 355 8.00 -21.63 -21.36
N ARG A 356 7.84 -22.81 -20.76
CA ARG A 356 7.07 -22.96 -19.51
C ARG A 356 7.71 -22.22 -18.34
N PHE A 357 9.03 -22.32 -18.19
CA PHE A 357 9.79 -21.63 -17.15
C PHE A 357 9.73 -20.12 -17.29
N ARG A 358 9.88 -19.61 -18.52
CA ARG A 358 9.78 -18.19 -18.86
C ARG A 358 8.37 -17.66 -18.60
N ILE A 359 7.33 -18.40 -18.99
CA ILE A 359 5.93 -18.05 -18.68
C ILE A 359 5.72 -17.93 -17.17
N ALA A 360 6.24 -18.87 -16.37
CA ALA A 360 6.12 -18.81 -14.91
C ALA A 360 6.77 -17.54 -14.33
N LEU A 361 7.99 -17.19 -14.77
CA LEU A 361 8.66 -15.96 -14.35
C LEU A 361 7.93 -14.68 -14.81
N GLU A 362 7.36 -14.68 -16.03
CA GLU A 362 6.52 -13.58 -16.51
C GLU A 362 5.27 -13.41 -15.65
N THR A 363 4.61 -14.51 -15.27
CA THR A 363 3.46 -14.50 -14.37
C THR A 363 3.85 -13.97 -12.99
N THR A 364 4.99 -14.39 -12.42
CA THR A 364 5.49 -13.87 -11.14
C THR A 364 5.78 -12.37 -11.22
N LEU A 365 6.45 -11.90 -12.28
CA LEU A 365 6.72 -10.48 -12.49
C LEU A 365 5.41 -9.68 -12.65
N ARG A 366 4.44 -10.22 -13.39
CA ARG A 366 3.13 -9.62 -13.60
C ARG A 366 2.37 -9.45 -12.28
N ALA A 367 2.29 -10.51 -11.47
CA ALA A 367 1.67 -10.46 -10.15
C ALA A 367 2.38 -9.43 -9.25
N ALA A 368 3.71 -9.43 -9.24
CA ALA A 368 4.49 -8.48 -8.44
C ALA A 368 4.23 -7.02 -8.85
N VAL A 369 4.14 -6.72 -10.16
CA VAL A 369 3.91 -5.36 -10.66
C VAL A 369 2.47 -4.90 -10.44
N TRP A 370 1.47 -5.74 -10.73
CA TRP A 370 0.06 -5.36 -10.60
C TRP A 370 -0.43 -5.43 -9.16
N GLU A 371 -0.38 -6.63 -8.55
CA GLU A 371 -0.94 -6.88 -7.22
C GLU A 371 -0.02 -6.33 -6.13
N GLY A 372 1.30 -6.55 -6.25
CA GLY A 372 2.28 -6.06 -5.28
C GLY A 372 2.66 -4.58 -5.45
N GLY A 373 2.26 -3.95 -6.56
CA GLY A 373 2.75 -2.62 -6.95
C GLY A 373 1.64 -1.63 -7.25
N MET A 374 0.93 -1.81 -8.36
CA MET A 374 -0.11 -0.86 -8.79
C MET A 374 -1.28 -0.79 -7.81
N ASP A 375 -1.77 -1.93 -7.32
CA ASP A 375 -2.86 -1.95 -6.34
C ASP A 375 -2.44 -1.21 -5.05
N VAL A 376 -1.20 -1.40 -4.57
CA VAL A 376 -0.64 -0.68 -3.41
C VAL A 376 -0.57 0.84 -3.65
N ILE A 377 -0.16 1.26 -4.86
CA ILE A 377 -0.11 2.66 -5.23
C ILE A 377 -1.54 3.24 -5.29
N GLU A 378 -2.49 2.56 -5.90
CA GLU A 378 -3.89 3.00 -6.00
C GLU A 378 -4.55 3.14 -4.62
N GLU A 379 -4.44 2.10 -3.79
CA GLU A 379 -4.93 2.12 -2.41
C GLU A 379 -4.28 3.27 -1.60
N GLY A 380 -2.98 3.50 -1.81
CA GLY A 380 -2.25 4.61 -1.19
C GLY A 380 -2.80 5.99 -1.60
N ALA A 381 -3.13 6.17 -2.89
CA ALA A 381 -3.71 7.41 -3.40
C ALA A 381 -5.13 7.63 -2.85
N GLU A 382 -5.96 6.59 -2.85
CA GLU A 382 -7.33 6.65 -2.31
C GLU A 382 -7.36 6.91 -0.80
N LYS A 383 -6.48 6.26 -0.04
CA LYS A 383 -6.33 6.50 1.40
C LYS A 383 -5.93 7.95 1.67
N CYS A 384 -4.95 8.46 0.92
CA CYS A 384 -4.53 9.85 0.99
C CYS A 384 -5.70 10.82 0.73
N GLN A 385 -6.49 10.60 -0.32
CA GLN A 385 -7.66 11.43 -0.61
C GLN A 385 -8.70 11.39 0.53
N ARG A 386 -9.01 10.20 1.05
CA ARG A 386 -9.95 10.03 2.17
C ARG A 386 -9.48 10.75 3.43
N ASP A 387 -8.18 10.68 3.73
CA ASP A 387 -7.60 11.36 4.89
C ASP A 387 -7.67 12.88 4.76
N ILE A 388 -7.40 13.43 3.56
CA ILE A 388 -7.54 14.85 3.27
C ILE A 388 -9.00 15.31 3.41
N GLU A 389 -9.95 14.59 2.81
CA GLU A 389 -11.37 14.92 2.90
C GLU A 389 -11.85 14.92 4.35
N ARG A 390 -11.39 13.94 5.14
CA ARG A 390 -11.67 13.86 6.58
C ARG A 390 -11.08 15.04 7.33
N MET A 391 -9.82 15.38 7.09
CA MET A 391 -9.17 16.52 7.75
C MET A 391 -9.89 17.84 7.45
N ARG A 392 -10.30 18.07 6.19
CA ARG A 392 -11.08 19.26 5.81
C ARG A 392 -12.42 19.33 6.55
N LYS A 393 -13.12 18.20 6.72
CA LYS A 393 -14.36 18.13 7.52
C LYS A 393 -14.12 18.44 9.00
N LEU A 394 -13.01 17.97 9.58
CA LEU A 394 -12.65 18.29 10.96
C LEU A 394 -12.31 19.78 11.13
N LEU A 395 -11.54 20.37 10.21
CA LEU A 395 -11.27 21.82 10.25
C LEU A 395 -12.54 22.65 10.13
N LEU A 396 -13.49 22.22 9.30
CA LEU A 396 -14.79 22.86 9.22
C LEU A 396 -15.55 22.76 10.54
N ALA A 397 -15.53 21.60 11.19
CA ALA A 397 -16.14 21.42 12.51
C ALA A 397 -15.51 22.33 13.57
N VAL A 398 -14.19 22.49 13.54
CA VAL A 398 -13.46 23.47 14.37
C VAL A 398 -13.93 24.90 14.08
N GLY A 399 -14.04 25.29 12.81
CA GLY A 399 -14.60 26.59 12.44
C GLY A 399 -16.02 26.80 12.97
N LEU A 400 -16.88 25.77 12.90
CA LEU A 400 -18.24 25.81 13.41
C LEU A 400 -18.35 25.97 14.94
N GLU A 401 -17.29 25.76 15.71
CA GLU A 401 -17.29 26.11 17.15
C GLU A 401 -17.33 27.63 17.37
N PHE A 402 -16.79 28.41 16.44
CA PHE A 402 -16.69 29.86 16.54
C PHE A 402 -17.70 30.61 15.67
N PHE A 403 -18.06 30.02 14.53
CA PHE A 403 -18.91 30.63 13.52
C PHE A 403 -20.34 30.09 13.50
N ALA A 404 -20.76 29.28 14.48
CA ALA A 404 -22.14 28.79 14.57
C ALA A 404 -22.82 29.17 15.88
N ASN A 405 -24.12 29.44 15.80
CA ASN A 405 -25.01 29.57 16.94
C ASN A 405 -25.86 28.29 17.06
N ARG A 406 -25.84 27.64 18.24
CA ARG A 406 -26.47 26.32 18.47
C ARG A 406 -27.58 26.39 19.52
N GLN A 407 -28.67 25.64 19.31
CA GLN A 407 -29.69 25.43 20.35
C GLN A 407 -29.18 24.49 21.45
N PRO A 408 -29.78 24.52 22.65
CA PRO A 408 -29.70 23.42 23.60
C PRO A 408 -30.10 22.11 22.88
N GLY A 409 -29.13 21.22 22.66
CA GLY A 409 -29.29 20.03 21.81
C GLY A 409 -28.36 19.97 20.57
N GLY A 410 -27.53 21.00 20.34
CA GLY A 410 -26.42 20.95 19.39
C GLY A 410 -26.75 21.27 17.93
N GLN A 411 -28.02 21.49 17.58
CA GLN A 411 -28.41 21.90 16.22
C GLN A 411 -27.99 23.34 15.93
N ILE A 412 -27.33 23.56 14.78
CA ILE A 412 -26.95 24.89 14.30
C ILE A 412 -28.21 25.61 13.80
N ILE A 413 -28.53 26.74 14.41
CA ILE A 413 -29.67 27.61 14.02
C ILE A 413 -29.24 28.52 12.89
N GLU A 414 -28.08 29.15 13.06
CA GLU A 414 -27.57 30.20 12.21
C GLU A 414 -26.04 30.26 12.30
N LEU A 415 -25.40 30.75 11.25
CA LEU A 415 -23.97 31.06 11.29
C LEU A 415 -23.75 32.49 11.82
N ARG A 416 -22.74 32.63 12.67
CA ARG A 416 -22.22 33.90 13.20
C ARG A 416 -21.29 34.54 12.19
N LEU A 417 -21.32 35.86 12.14
CA LEU A 417 -20.48 36.67 11.28
C LEU A 417 -19.32 37.23 12.10
N HIS A 418 -18.08 37.06 11.64
CA HIS A 418 -16.95 37.78 12.21
C HIS A 418 -17.11 39.28 11.96
N GLN A 419 -17.04 40.06 13.03
CA GLN A 419 -17.34 41.48 13.01
C GLN A 419 -16.07 42.29 12.68
N SER A 420 -15.71 42.33 11.40
CA SER A 420 -14.62 43.17 10.90
C SER A 420 -15.02 44.65 10.86
N GLU A 421 -14.03 45.55 10.85
CA GLU A 421 -14.25 47.00 10.73
C GLU A 421 -15.16 47.34 9.53
N ARG A 422 -14.93 46.66 8.41
CA ARG A 422 -15.70 46.83 7.18
C ARG A 422 -17.17 46.44 7.35
N ILE A 423 -17.44 45.27 7.95
CA ILE A 423 -18.79 44.77 8.18
C ILE A 423 -19.55 45.71 9.12
N ILE A 424 -18.92 46.14 10.21
CA ILE A 424 -19.52 47.07 11.18
C ILE A 424 -19.84 48.41 10.54
N ARG A 425 -18.95 48.93 9.67
CA ARG A 425 -19.21 50.15 8.91
C ARG A 425 -20.39 50.01 7.96
N GLN A 426 -20.47 48.89 7.22
CA GLN A 426 -21.60 48.62 6.32
C GLN A 426 -22.93 48.50 7.07
N LEU A 427 -22.94 47.83 8.23
CA LEU A 427 -24.12 47.76 9.10
C LEU A 427 -24.50 49.15 9.61
N THR A 428 -23.54 49.92 10.09
CA THR A 428 -23.74 51.29 10.58
C THR A 428 -24.32 52.21 9.51
N ASP A 429 -23.76 52.17 8.31
CA ASP A 429 -24.20 52.98 7.17
C ASP A 429 -25.62 52.58 6.74
N ALA A 430 -25.90 51.27 6.63
CA ALA A 430 -27.23 50.80 6.24
C ALA A 430 -28.31 51.14 7.29
N PHE A 431 -28.04 50.93 8.58
CA PHE A 431 -28.98 51.27 9.65
C PHE A 431 -29.23 52.77 9.76
N SER A 432 -28.19 53.59 9.57
CA SER A 432 -28.29 55.06 9.59
C SER A 432 -29.05 55.59 8.38
N ALA A 433 -28.74 55.09 7.18
CA ALA A 433 -29.37 55.51 5.93
C ALA A 433 -30.85 55.13 5.88
N SER A 434 -31.24 53.99 6.44
CA SER A 434 -32.62 53.48 6.36
C SER A 434 -33.50 53.78 7.57
N ALA A 435 -32.97 54.49 8.58
CA ALA A 435 -33.74 54.93 9.73
C ALA A 435 -34.82 55.99 9.38
N PRO A 436 -35.96 56.02 10.09
CA PRO A 436 -36.96 57.09 9.96
C PRO A 436 -36.40 58.49 10.29
N TRP A 437 -37.02 59.55 9.75
CA TRP A 437 -36.53 60.94 9.86
C TRP A 437 -36.27 61.40 11.31
N TYR A 438 -37.12 60.98 12.27
CA TYR A 438 -36.98 61.33 13.69
C TYR A 438 -35.79 60.62 14.36
N ALA A 439 -35.47 59.38 13.94
CA ALA A 439 -34.30 58.64 14.44
C ALA A 439 -32.99 59.17 13.83
N ARG A 440 -33.03 59.65 12.57
CA ARG A 440 -31.89 60.31 11.92
C ARG A 440 -31.47 61.62 12.61
N TRP A 441 -32.40 62.30 13.30
CA TRP A 441 -32.11 63.56 13.98
C TRP A 441 -31.10 63.39 15.12
N GLY A 442 -31.18 62.29 15.87
CA GLY A 442 -30.22 61.97 16.93
C GLY A 442 -28.81 61.63 16.45
N VAL A 443 -28.66 61.15 15.22
CA VAL A 443 -27.34 60.90 14.59
C VAL A 443 -26.77 62.21 14.01
N ARG A 444 -27.60 63.06 13.40
CA ARG A 444 -27.19 64.37 12.86
C ARG A 444 -26.78 65.39 13.92
N MET A 445 -27.43 65.40 15.09
CA MET A 445 -27.04 66.26 16.22
C MET A 445 -25.65 65.88 16.79
N ASN A 446 -25.21 64.63 16.59
CA ASN A 446 -23.93 64.12 17.10
C ASN A 446 -22.79 64.21 16.08
N ALA A 447 -23.08 64.20 14.77
CA ALA A 447 -22.07 64.32 13.71
C ALA A 447 -21.35 65.68 13.66
N TYR A 448 -21.89 66.71 14.34
CA TYR A 448 -21.28 68.05 14.39
C TYR A 448 -20.06 68.13 15.33
N VAL A 449 -19.78 67.09 16.14
CA VAL A 449 -18.77 67.14 17.23
C VAL A 449 -17.46 66.40 16.92
N VAL A 450 -17.34 65.63 15.84
CA VAL A 450 -16.13 64.81 15.61
C VAL A 450 -15.57 65.01 14.21
N LYS A 451 -14.63 65.95 14.09
CA LYS A 451 -13.70 66.05 12.96
C LYS A 451 -12.28 65.80 13.49
N ILE A 452 -11.55 64.89 12.84
CA ILE A 452 -10.10 64.61 12.87
C ILE A 452 -9.68 63.28 13.57
N VAL A 453 -8.83 62.53 12.84
CA VAL A 453 -7.93 61.38 13.14
C VAL A 453 -8.50 59.95 13.07
N GLY A 454 -7.69 59.01 12.57
CA GLY A 454 -8.05 57.64 12.16
C GLY A 454 -7.34 56.51 12.92
N GLY A 455 -8.12 55.43 13.14
CA GLY A 455 -7.79 54.18 13.84
C GLY A 455 -9.06 53.49 14.36
N THR A 456 -9.00 52.23 14.81
CA THR A 456 -10.15 51.45 15.34
C THR A 456 -10.80 52.10 16.57
N LYS A 457 -10.00 52.75 17.43
CA LYS A 457 -10.48 53.59 18.54
C LYS A 457 -11.23 54.85 18.07
N ASP A 458 -10.94 55.33 16.85
CA ASP A 458 -11.55 56.53 16.28
C ASP A 458 -12.88 56.22 15.62
N LEU A 459 -13.00 55.06 14.97
CA LEU A 459 -14.28 54.57 14.46
C LEU A 459 -15.29 54.36 15.61
N PHE A 460 -14.85 53.82 16.77
CA PHE A 460 -15.72 53.75 17.95
C PHE A 460 -16.18 55.13 18.45
N ARG A 461 -15.28 56.12 18.53
CA ARG A 461 -15.64 57.50 18.93
C ARG A 461 -16.64 58.15 17.98
N GLN A 462 -16.58 57.80 16.68
CA GLN A 462 -17.53 58.25 15.66
C GLN A 462 -18.90 57.55 15.78
N ILE A 463 -18.91 56.24 16.10
CA ILE A 463 -20.13 55.43 16.16
C ILE A 463 -20.86 55.57 17.52
N VAL A 464 -20.13 55.80 18.61
CA VAL A 464 -20.63 55.80 20.00
C VAL A 464 -20.25 57.10 20.75
N PRO A 465 -20.81 58.26 20.35
CA PRO A 465 -20.35 59.56 20.85
C PRO A 465 -20.87 59.91 22.27
N THR A 466 -22.00 59.35 22.71
CA THR A 466 -22.68 59.76 23.95
C THR A 466 -22.34 58.87 25.16
N ALA A 467 -22.44 59.42 26.38
CA ALA A 467 -22.14 58.69 27.62
C ALA A 467 -23.03 57.44 27.81
N ILE A 468 -24.32 57.54 27.47
CA ILE A 468 -25.28 56.43 27.53
C ILE A 468 -24.89 55.33 26.53
N ALA A 469 -24.46 55.71 25.33
CA ALA A 469 -24.04 54.76 24.31
C ALA A 469 -22.72 54.06 24.71
N ARG A 470 -21.80 54.76 25.40
CA ARG A 470 -20.59 54.15 25.97
C ARG A 470 -20.89 53.16 27.09
N GLN A 471 -21.84 53.47 27.97
CA GLN A 471 -22.30 52.55 29.01
C GLN A 471 -22.89 51.28 28.38
N LYS A 472 -23.79 51.42 27.40
CA LYS A 472 -24.37 50.29 26.68
C LYS A 472 -23.34 49.48 25.89
N ALA A 473 -22.36 50.14 25.27
CA ALA A 473 -21.24 49.45 24.64
C ALA A 473 -20.39 48.67 25.66
N GLY A 474 -20.21 49.21 26.87
CA GLY A 474 -19.56 48.50 27.99
C GLY A 474 -20.32 47.25 28.41
N GLU A 475 -21.63 47.35 28.62
CA GLU A 475 -22.51 46.21 28.97
C GLU A 475 -22.48 45.13 27.87
N VAL A 476 -22.57 45.53 26.59
CA VAL A 476 -22.50 44.60 25.46
C VAL A 476 -21.12 43.94 25.38
N ARG A 477 -20.04 44.70 25.61
CA ARG A 477 -18.67 44.16 25.62
C ARG A 477 -18.50 43.13 26.73
N GLU A 478 -18.94 43.44 27.94
CA GLU A 478 -18.85 42.55 29.10
C GLU A 478 -19.60 41.24 28.86
N ALA A 479 -20.83 41.31 28.37
CA ALA A 479 -21.64 40.14 28.09
C ALA A 479 -21.08 39.28 26.93
N LEU A 480 -20.47 39.90 25.91
CA LEU A 480 -19.76 39.18 24.84
C LEU A 480 -18.50 38.48 25.40
N THR A 481 -17.72 39.15 26.25
CA THR A 481 -16.55 38.56 26.93
C THR A 481 -16.90 37.45 27.91
N ALA A 482 -18.07 37.54 28.57
CA ALA A 482 -18.61 36.51 29.43
C ALA A 482 -19.18 35.30 28.64
N GLY A 483 -19.30 35.42 27.31
CA GLY A 483 -19.85 34.37 26.45
C GLY A 483 -21.37 34.25 26.54
N GLU A 484 -22.08 35.27 27.04
CA GLU A 484 -23.55 35.29 27.13
C GLU A 484 -24.20 35.36 25.72
N PHE A 485 -23.51 35.98 24.76
CA PHE A 485 -23.85 35.96 23.34
C PHE A 485 -22.59 36.12 22.47
N GLY A 486 -22.64 35.68 21.21
CA GLY A 486 -21.50 35.70 20.30
C GLY A 486 -20.45 34.60 20.56
N GLY A 487 -19.46 34.52 19.68
CA GLY A 487 -18.31 33.63 19.76
C GLY A 487 -17.02 34.43 19.85
N ILE A 488 -16.07 33.94 20.65
CA ILE A 488 -14.72 34.53 20.76
C ILE A 488 -13.72 33.48 20.31
N LEU A 489 -12.96 33.83 19.28
CA LEU A 489 -11.84 33.09 18.75
C LEU A 489 -10.55 33.68 19.32
N THR A 490 -9.90 32.91 20.20
CA THR A 490 -8.54 33.18 20.70
C THR A 490 -7.64 32.00 20.35
N PRO A 491 -6.30 32.18 20.29
CA PRO A 491 -5.39 31.07 20.01
C PRO A 491 -5.60 29.87 20.93
N GLY A 492 -5.72 30.09 22.25
CA GLY A 492 -5.94 29.00 23.20
C GLY A 492 -7.29 28.28 23.04
N ARG A 493 -8.36 28.99 22.63
CA ARG A 493 -9.64 28.32 22.32
C ARG A 493 -9.57 27.54 21.01
N LEU A 494 -8.83 28.06 20.03
CA LEU A 494 -8.59 27.36 18.76
C LEU A 494 -7.76 26.09 18.99
N ASP A 495 -6.70 26.16 19.82
CA ASP A 495 -5.90 25.01 20.24
C ASP A 495 -6.79 23.92 20.84
N ASN A 496 -7.64 24.31 21.80
CA ASN A 496 -8.59 23.38 22.44
C ASN A 496 -9.58 22.78 21.44
N ALA A 497 -10.12 23.56 20.50
CA ALA A 497 -11.03 23.06 19.49
C ALA A 497 -10.33 22.08 18.53
N LEU A 498 -9.10 22.39 18.08
CA LEU A 498 -8.29 21.50 17.24
C LEU A 498 -8.02 20.16 17.93
N ARG A 499 -7.76 20.18 19.25
CA ARG A 499 -7.58 18.96 20.06
C ARG A 499 -8.90 18.20 20.24
N GLN A 500 -9.98 18.88 20.61
CA GLN A 500 -11.28 18.26 20.87
C GLN A 500 -11.84 17.54 19.63
N HIS A 501 -11.62 18.10 18.44
CA HIS A 501 -12.04 17.50 17.17
C HIS A 501 -11.01 16.49 16.61
N GLY A 502 -9.90 16.25 17.32
CA GLY A 502 -8.88 15.25 16.93
C GLY A 502 -8.10 15.62 15.68
N VAL A 503 -7.96 16.91 15.36
CA VAL A 503 -7.17 17.41 14.23
C VAL A 503 -5.68 17.18 14.49
N VAL A 504 -5.22 17.53 15.69
CA VAL A 504 -3.80 17.48 16.09
C VAL A 504 -3.24 16.05 15.99
N ASP A 505 -4.02 15.06 16.40
CA ASP A 505 -3.62 13.64 16.38
C ASP A 505 -3.45 13.07 14.97
N ARG A 506 -3.97 13.77 13.96
CA ARG A 506 -3.99 13.36 12.55
C ARG A 506 -3.03 14.13 11.66
N LEU A 507 -2.30 15.11 12.21
CA LEU A 507 -1.25 15.81 11.48
C LEU A 507 -0.07 14.86 11.20
N VAL A 508 0.68 15.13 10.13
CA VAL A 508 1.85 14.33 9.73
C VAL A 508 2.87 14.25 10.86
N THR A 509 3.10 15.38 11.53
CA THR A 509 3.89 15.49 12.75
C THR A 509 3.05 16.22 13.80
N GLN A 510 3.00 15.70 15.02
CA GLN A 510 2.24 16.30 16.10
C GLN A 510 2.99 17.52 16.66
N PRO A 511 2.42 18.74 16.60
CA PRO A 511 3.03 19.91 17.21
C PRO A 511 2.96 19.84 18.74
N ASP A 512 3.99 20.36 19.40
CA ASP A 512 3.94 20.63 20.83
C ASP A 512 2.98 21.80 21.16
N ASP A 513 2.74 22.07 22.44
CA ASP A 513 1.82 23.14 22.87
C ASP A 513 2.25 24.53 22.41
N SER A 514 3.55 24.80 22.35
CA SER A 514 4.08 26.10 21.93
C SER A 514 3.92 26.32 20.42
N GLN A 515 4.18 25.27 19.64
CA GLN A 515 4.04 25.23 18.20
C GLN A 515 2.58 25.33 17.79
N LEU A 516 1.69 24.56 18.42
CA LEU A 516 0.26 24.61 18.14
C LEU A 516 -0.30 26.01 18.41
N ASN A 517 0.08 26.61 19.53
CA ASN A 517 -0.36 27.96 19.87
C ASN A 517 0.17 29.02 18.88
N GLN A 518 1.39 28.85 18.35
CA GLN A 518 1.93 29.69 17.30
C GLN A 518 1.16 29.52 15.98
N LEU A 519 0.86 28.29 15.56
CA LEU A 519 0.07 28.00 14.37
C LEU A 519 -1.33 28.60 14.47
N SER A 520 -1.98 28.48 15.63
CA SER A 520 -3.27 29.10 15.90
C SER A 520 -3.21 30.63 15.84
N ARG A 521 -2.14 31.25 16.38
CA ARG A 521 -1.92 32.68 16.23
C ARG A 521 -1.77 33.09 14.76
N GLU A 522 -0.93 32.41 14.00
CA GLU A 522 -0.73 32.75 12.58
C GLU A 522 -2.00 32.57 11.76
N ALA A 523 -2.76 31.49 12.00
CA ALA A 523 -4.03 31.25 11.32
C ALA A 523 -5.04 32.36 11.58
N ILE A 524 -5.23 32.78 12.84
CA ILE A 524 -6.17 33.86 13.17
C ILE A 524 -5.66 35.19 12.56
N ALA A 525 -4.35 35.45 12.57
CA ALA A 525 -3.77 36.73 12.10
C ALA A 525 -3.94 36.85 10.60
N ARG A 526 -3.69 35.74 9.90
CA ARG A 526 -3.89 35.64 8.47
C ARG A 526 -5.37 35.77 8.11
N PHE A 527 -6.27 35.14 8.86
CA PHE A 527 -7.70 35.28 8.61
C PHE A 527 -8.15 36.74 8.76
N GLU A 528 -7.75 37.44 9.83
CA GLU A 528 -8.08 38.85 10.05
C GLU A 528 -7.53 39.76 8.93
N ARG A 529 -6.31 39.49 8.47
CA ARG A 529 -5.66 40.29 7.41
C ARG A 529 -6.25 40.02 6.02
N ASP A 530 -6.53 38.76 5.70
CA ASP A 530 -6.87 38.32 4.35
C ASP A 530 -8.40 38.17 4.12
N ASP A 531 -9.25 38.28 5.14
CA ASP A 531 -10.72 38.27 5.00
C ASP A 531 -11.24 39.59 4.42
N PHE A 532 -11.57 39.57 3.12
CA PHE A 532 -12.20 40.70 2.41
C PHE A 532 -13.71 40.56 2.28
N THR A 533 -14.35 39.68 3.06
CA THR A 533 -15.80 39.46 2.99
C THR A 533 -16.56 40.76 3.25
N SER A 534 -17.63 40.98 2.49
CA SER A 534 -18.50 42.14 2.65
C SER A 534 -19.95 41.77 2.49
N LEU A 535 -20.83 42.51 3.16
CA LEU A 535 -22.27 42.36 3.01
C LEU A 535 -22.70 42.95 1.66
N ASP A 536 -23.67 42.29 1.01
CA ASP A 536 -24.34 42.83 -0.17
C ASP A 536 -25.10 44.10 0.24
N VAL A 537 -24.58 45.26 -0.18
CA VAL A 537 -25.05 46.58 0.24
C VAL A 537 -26.52 46.80 -0.15
N VAL A 538 -26.92 46.35 -1.34
CA VAL A 538 -28.28 46.56 -1.85
C VAL A 538 -29.26 45.71 -1.05
N ARG A 539 -28.94 44.42 -0.84
CA ARG A 539 -29.80 43.52 -0.07
C ARG A 539 -29.83 43.88 1.41
N LEU A 540 -28.71 44.36 1.97
CA LEU A 540 -28.63 44.82 3.34
C LEU A 540 -29.53 46.04 3.55
N ASP A 541 -29.45 47.04 2.68
CA ASP A 541 -30.30 48.24 2.78
C ASP A 541 -31.78 47.89 2.64
N GLU A 542 -32.15 47.02 1.69
CA GLU A 542 -33.52 46.56 1.53
C GLU A 542 -34.03 45.81 2.77
N SER A 543 -33.19 44.96 3.36
CA SER A 543 -33.49 44.20 4.58
C SER A 543 -33.72 45.11 5.78
N VAL A 544 -32.86 46.11 5.97
CA VAL A 544 -32.99 47.11 7.04
C VAL A 544 -34.25 47.97 6.86
N ARG A 545 -34.58 48.40 5.63
CA ARG A 545 -35.82 49.15 5.35
C ARG A 545 -37.06 48.33 5.66
N ARG A 546 -37.09 47.05 5.29
CA ARG A 546 -38.21 46.15 5.58
C ARG A 546 -38.38 45.96 7.08
N MET A 547 -37.30 45.71 7.81
CA MET A 547 -37.31 45.65 9.28
C MET A 547 -37.92 46.93 9.88
N TRP A 548 -37.47 48.11 9.46
CA TRP A 548 -38.02 49.39 9.92
C TRP A 548 -39.47 49.62 9.52
N LYS A 549 -40.00 49.01 8.46
CA LYS A 549 -41.44 49.11 8.14
C LYS A 549 -42.27 48.24 9.07
N GLU A 550 -41.80 47.03 9.36
CA GLU A 550 -42.58 45.97 10.00
C GLU A 550 -42.64 46.03 11.53
N VAL A 551 -41.67 46.67 12.18
CA VAL A 551 -41.73 46.88 13.64
C VAL A 551 -42.98 47.73 13.99
N PRO A 552 -43.78 47.37 15.02
CA PRO A 552 -44.97 48.15 15.39
C PRO A 552 -44.67 49.61 15.73
N ALA A 553 -45.54 50.54 15.33
CA ALA A 553 -45.36 51.97 15.59
C ALA A 553 -45.23 52.29 17.09
N SER A 554 -45.98 51.59 17.96
CA SER A 554 -45.88 51.72 19.41
C SER A 554 -44.49 51.36 19.96
N LYS A 555 -43.84 50.34 19.37
CA LYS A 555 -42.47 49.92 19.72
C LYS A 555 -41.38 50.82 19.11
N LYS A 556 -41.66 51.45 17.97
CA LYS A 556 -40.79 52.49 17.39
C LYS A 556 -40.78 53.77 18.22
N ILE A 557 -41.96 54.16 18.70
CA ILE A 557 -42.18 55.41 19.46
C ILE A 557 -41.75 55.25 20.92
N SER A 558 -42.07 54.13 21.58
CA SER A 558 -41.64 53.87 22.96
C SER A 558 -40.12 53.81 23.14
N ALA A 559 -39.40 53.59 22.03
CA ALA A 559 -37.96 53.43 22.04
C ALA A 559 -37.19 54.71 21.64
N GLY A 560 -37.81 55.70 20.97
CA GLY A 560 -37.22 57.03 20.73
C GLY A 560 -36.00 57.06 19.78
N ILE A 561 -35.05 57.99 19.97
CA ILE A 561 -33.72 58.06 19.28
C ILE A 561 -32.76 56.96 19.79
N THR A 562 -33.07 56.38 20.96
CA THR A 562 -32.32 55.35 21.68
C THR A 562 -32.07 54.03 20.93
N PRO A 563 -32.90 53.52 19.99
CA PRO A 563 -32.71 52.20 19.38
C PRO A 563 -31.59 52.21 18.35
N LEU A 564 -31.50 53.27 17.56
CA LEU A 564 -30.45 53.40 16.56
C LEU A 564 -29.10 53.60 17.27
N THR A 565 -29.06 54.45 18.29
CA THR A 565 -27.84 54.65 19.09
C THR A 565 -27.42 53.40 19.87
N ALA A 566 -28.36 52.61 20.39
CA ALA A 566 -28.08 51.33 21.02
C ALA A 566 -27.57 50.26 20.03
N ALA A 567 -28.18 50.16 18.84
CA ALA A 567 -27.72 49.24 17.79
C ALA A 567 -26.30 49.59 17.31
N LEU A 568 -26.06 50.88 17.03
CA LEU A 568 -24.73 51.37 16.66
C LEU A 568 -23.71 51.17 17.78
N ALA A 569 -24.12 51.38 19.04
CA ALA A 569 -23.28 51.09 20.20
C ALA A 569 -22.91 49.61 20.30
N ALA A 570 -23.87 48.70 20.08
CA ALA A 570 -23.60 47.27 20.09
C ALA A 570 -22.68 46.85 18.93
N PHE A 571 -22.87 47.39 17.73
CA PHE A 571 -21.98 47.16 16.59
C PHE A 571 -20.55 47.66 16.88
N GLY A 572 -20.42 48.88 17.40
CA GLY A 572 -19.13 49.47 17.76
C GLY A 572 -18.46 48.78 18.95
N ALA A 573 -19.23 48.24 19.90
CA ALA A 573 -18.72 47.54 21.08
C ALA A 573 -17.90 46.30 20.72
N VAL A 574 -18.27 45.59 19.65
CA VAL A 574 -17.53 44.40 19.20
C VAL A 574 -16.11 44.76 18.72
N LEU A 575 -15.93 45.94 18.13
CA LEU A 575 -14.59 46.42 17.73
C LEU A 575 -13.70 46.81 18.91
N LEU A 576 -14.27 46.98 20.12
CA LEU A 576 -13.50 47.29 21.34
C LEU A 576 -12.96 46.04 22.06
N ILE A 577 -13.21 44.86 21.50
CA ILE A 577 -12.81 43.58 22.10
C ILE A 577 -11.29 43.30 22.06
N PRO A 578 -10.41 44.08 21.37
CA PRO A 578 -8.97 43.94 21.59
C PRO A 578 -8.36 45.21 22.23
N LEU A 579 -7.68 45.06 23.38
CA LEU A 579 -6.36 45.67 23.67
C LEU A 579 -5.81 45.47 25.11
N ASP A 580 -6.62 45.13 26.12
CA ASP A 580 -6.16 45.28 27.53
C ASP A 580 -5.66 44.01 28.26
N PHE A 581 -5.37 42.91 27.56
CA PHE A 581 -4.68 41.75 28.18
C PHE A 581 -3.54 41.23 27.27
N GLY A 582 -2.35 41.82 27.40
CA GLY A 582 -1.08 41.16 27.04
C GLY A 582 -0.83 40.83 25.56
N GLY A 583 -1.40 41.56 24.60
CA GLY A 583 -1.05 41.40 23.17
C GLY A 583 -1.61 40.15 22.47
N SER A 584 -2.55 39.44 23.09
CA SER A 584 -3.24 38.33 22.42
C SER A 584 -4.27 38.85 21.43
N MET A 585 -4.20 38.37 20.19
CA MET A 585 -5.13 38.69 19.11
C MET A 585 -6.45 37.94 19.29
N ILE A 586 -7.56 38.66 19.27
CA ILE A 586 -8.90 38.16 19.59
C ILE A 586 -9.83 38.51 18.44
N VAL A 587 -10.50 37.50 17.89
CA VAL A 587 -11.53 37.66 16.86
C VAL A 587 -12.90 37.42 17.50
N ALA A 588 -13.78 38.42 17.42
CA ALA A 588 -15.18 38.29 17.86
C ALA A 588 -16.10 37.97 16.67
N SER A 589 -17.04 37.06 16.88
CA SER A 589 -18.09 36.70 15.94
C SER A 589 -19.46 36.85 16.62
N ALA A 590 -20.44 37.35 15.89
CA ALA A 590 -21.82 37.46 16.36
C ALA A 590 -22.76 37.49 15.16
N SER A 591 -23.97 36.97 15.31
CA SER A 591 -25.01 37.19 14.31
C SER A 591 -25.61 38.61 14.46
N ILE A 592 -26.20 39.14 13.38
CA ILE A 592 -26.90 40.44 13.45
C ILE A 592 -28.05 40.41 14.49
N PRO A 593 -28.86 39.34 14.58
CA PRO A 593 -29.84 39.18 15.67
C PRO A 593 -29.22 39.20 17.07
N GLU A 594 -28.10 38.50 17.30
CA GLU A 594 -27.40 38.50 18.59
C GLU A 594 -26.99 39.93 19.00
N LEU A 595 -26.43 40.72 18.07
CA LEU A 595 -26.02 42.10 18.34
C LEU A 595 -27.21 43.03 18.64
N LEU A 596 -28.32 42.86 17.92
CA LEU A 596 -29.55 43.62 18.19
C LEU A 596 -30.15 43.23 19.55
N ALA A 597 -30.19 41.95 19.88
CA ALA A 597 -30.69 41.48 21.17
C ALA A 597 -29.83 42.01 22.33
N ALA A 598 -28.51 41.96 22.18
CA ALA A 598 -27.54 42.53 23.13
C ALA A 598 -27.74 44.04 23.35
N ALA A 599 -28.12 44.78 22.31
CA ALA A 599 -28.48 46.18 22.40
C ALA A 599 -29.82 46.47 23.14
N GLY A 600 -30.50 45.43 23.64
CA GLY A 600 -31.85 45.53 24.20
C GLY A 600 -32.95 45.66 23.14
N LEU A 601 -32.65 45.34 21.88
CA LEU A 601 -33.55 45.44 20.73
C LEU A 601 -34.13 44.09 20.33
N SER A 602 -34.57 43.30 21.31
CA SER A 602 -35.08 41.94 21.09
C SER A 602 -36.19 41.87 20.04
N ALA A 603 -37.06 42.88 19.97
CA ALA A 603 -38.08 42.96 18.92
C ALA A 603 -37.46 43.03 17.52
N PHE A 604 -36.43 43.87 17.32
CA PHE A 604 -35.73 43.98 16.04
C PHE A 604 -34.97 42.68 15.71
N ALA A 605 -34.36 42.05 16.72
CA ALA A 605 -33.71 40.75 16.56
C ALA A 605 -34.69 39.66 16.08
N THR A 606 -35.88 39.56 16.69
CA THR A 606 -36.93 38.59 16.30
C THR A 606 -37.43 38.83 14.87
N TYR A 607 -37.61 40.09 14.46
CA TYR A 607 -38.01 40.41 13.09
C TYR A 607 -36.90 40.09 12.08
N TRP A 608 -35.64 40.35 12.43
CA TRP A 608 -34.50 40.01 11.58
C TRP A 608 -34.39 38.50 11.35
N SER A 609 -34.56 37.70 12.41
CA SER A 609 -34.49 36.23 12.35
C SER A 609 -35.72 35.58 11.69
N GLY A 610 -36.88 36.23 11.75
CA GLY A 610 -38.17 35.64 11.35
C GLY A 610 -38.46 35.56 9.85
N LYS A 611 -37.71 36.26 8.97
CA LYS A 611 -37.95 36.25 7.52
C LYS A 611 -36.74 35.77 6.72
N GLN A 612 -36.99 34.87 5.76
CA GLN A 612 -35.96 34.24 4.92
C GLN A 612 -35.10 35.26 4.14
N THR A 613 -35.67 36.39 3.70
CA THR A 613 -34.94 37.37 2.89
C THR A 613 -33.94 38.22 3.69
N THR A 614 -34.25 38.58 4.93
CA THR A 614 -33.38 39.37 5.82
C THR A 614 -32.24 38.53 6.41
N ASN A 615 -32.50 37.24 6.67
CA ASN A 615 -31.48 36.32 7.19
C ASN A 615 -30.41 35.97 6.13
N ASN A 616 -30.79 35.97 4.85
CA ASN A 616 -29.89 35.54 3.76
C ASN A 616 -28.61 36.39 3.60
N VAL A 617 -28.63 37.69 3.91
CA VAL A 617 -27.47 38.58 3.70
C VAL A 617 -26.34 38.26 4.68
N GLY A 618 -26.68 38.14 5.97
CA GLY A 618 -25.71 37.76 7.00
C GLY A 618 -25.22 36.32 6.81
N GLN A 619 -26.11 35.40 6.44
CA GLN A 619 -25.75 33.99 6.19
C GLN A 619 -24.87 33.80 4.94
N GLN A 620 -24.96 34.66 3.92
CA GLN A 620 -24.05 34.61 2.77
C GLN A 620 -22.62 34.99 3.18
N ALA A 621 -22.45 36.10 3.89
CA ALA A 621 -21.14 36.54 4.36
C ALA A 621 -20.55 35.58 5.41
N ALA A 622 -21.36 35.06 6.34
CA ALA A 622 -20.90 34.10 7.34
C ALA A 622 -20.42 32.77 6.70
N ARG A 623 -21.07 32.29 5.64
CA ARG A 623 -20.60 31.12 4.88
C ARG A 623 -19.27 31.37 4.18
N GLN A 624 -19.09 32.56 3.61
CA GLN A 624 -17.83 32.95 2.98
C GLN A 624 -16.70 32.96 4.03
N GLN A 625 -16.92 33.63 5.17
CA GLN A 625 -15.96 33.67 6.27
C GLN A 625 -15.63 32.29 6.83
N LEU A 626 -16.61 31.40 6.98
CA LEU A 626 -16.37 30.03 7.43
C LEU A 626 -15.54 29.22 6.42
N SER A 627 -15.82 29.38 5.12
CA SER A 627 -15.05 28.75 4.04
C SER A 627 -13.60 29.26 4.03
N ASP A 628 -13.44 30.57 4.13
CA ASP A 628 -12.15 31.25 4.16
C ASP A 628 -11.34 30.90 5.41
N PHE A 629 -11.95 30.86 6.59
CA PHE A 629 -11.30 30.46 7.83
C PHE A 629 -10.86 28.99 7.79
N SER A 630 -11.73 28.08 7.36
CA SER A 630 -11.39 26.64 7.21
C SER A 630 -10.23 26.45 6.23
N THR A 631 -10.17 27.28 5.19
CA THR A 631 -9.10 27.27 4.20
C THR A 631 -7.78 27.82 4.77
N VAL A 632 -7.84 28.87 5.60
CA VAL A 632 -6.65 29.39 6.30
C VAL A 632 -6.10 28.37 7.29
N LEU A 633 -6.96 27.68 8.04
CA LEU A 633 -6.54 26.57 8.89
C LEU A 633 -5.88 25.46 8.07
N GLY A 634 -6.48 25.11 6.92
CA GLY A 634 -5.93 24.10 6.01
C GLY A 634 -4.54 24.47 5.54
N ASP A 635 -4.37 25.67 4.96
CA ASP A 635 -3.06 26.14 4.51
C ASP A 635 -2.04 26.18 5.65
N THR A 636 -2.42 26.68 6.83
CA THR A 636 -1.49 26.83 7.98
C THR A 636 -1.02 25.48 8.50
N LEU A 637 -1.93 24.50 8.61
CA LEU A 637 -1.66 23.16 9.12
C LEU A 637 -1.13 22.19 8.05
N GLY A 638 -1.00 22.63 6.80
CA GLY A 638 -0.49 21.80 5.72
C GLY A 638 -1.49 20.82 5.13
N ILE A 639 -2.79 21.14 5.16
CA ILE A 639 -3.86 20.33 4.59
C ILE A 639 -4.21 20.87 3.20
N PRO A 640 -4.13 20.05 2.14
CA PRO A 640 -4.37 20.49 0.77
C PRO A 640 -5.80 20.96 0.53
N ARG A 641 -5.92 21.98 -0.32
CA ARG A 641 -7.20 22.42 -0.88
C ARG A 641 -7.67 21.42 -1.94
N THR A 642 -8.98 21.26 -2.08
CA THR A 642 -9.57 20.44 -3.14
C THR A 642 -10.76 21.17 -3.77
N ASP A 643 -11.09 20.84 -5.01
CA ASP A 643 -12.19 21.46 -5.74
C ASP A 643 -13.58 21.05 -5.24
N GLN A 644 -13.67 20.04 -4.38
CA GLN A 644 -14.93 19.61 -3.78
C GLN A 644 -15.42 20.65 -2.75
N PRO A 645 -16.63 21.24 -2.95
CA PRO A 645 -17.21 22.17 -2.02
C PRO A 645 -17.61 21.46 -0.72
N LEU A 646 -17.37 22.12 0.41
CA LEU A 646 -17.84 21.65 1.71
C LEU A 646 -19.30 22.08 1.93
N SER A 647 -20.06 21.31 2.69
CA SER A 647 -21.44 21.64 3.07
C SER A 647 -21.60 21.66 4.59
N VAL A 648 -22.58 22.44 5.07
CA VAL A 648 -22.93 22.54 6.50
C VAL A 648 -24.44 22.41 6.68
N GLN A 649 -24.89 21.76 7.75
CA GLN A 649 -26.31 21.74 8.10
C GLN A 649 -26.65 22.94 8.99
N VAL A 650 -27.54 23.81 8.50
CA VAL A 650 -28.04 25.00 9.19
C VAL A 650 -29.56 24.93 9.21
N ALA A 651 -30.18 24.96 10.40
CA ALA A 651 -31.63 24.90 10.59
C ALA A 651 -32.31 23.73 9.82
N LYS A 652 -31.68 22.55 9.81
CA LYS A 652 -32.10 21.33 9.08
C LYS A 652 -32.02 21.41 7.55
N GLN A 653 -31.36 22.43 7.00
CA GLN A 653 -31.04 22.55 5.58
C GLN A 653 -29.55 22.34 5.37
N GLU A 654 -29.19 21.52 4.38
CA GLU A 654 -27.80 21.41 3.94
C GLU A 654 -27.48 22.57 3.00
N VAL A 655 -26.46 23.34 3.34
CA VAL A 655 -26.06 24.53 2.60
C VAL A 655 -24.61 24.39 2.17
N PRO A 656 -24.30 24.49 0.85
CA PRO A 656 -22.93 24.46 0.38
C PRO A 656 -22.21 25.75 0.76
N LEU A 657 -20.93 25.61 1.13
CA LEU A 657 -20.02 26.73 1.32
C LEU A 657 -19.51 27.22 -0.04
N PRO A 658 -19.38 28.54 -0.22
CA PRO A 658 -18.80 29.11 -1.44
C PRO A 658 -17.32 28.76 -1.55
N ALA A 659 -16.76 28.87 -2.75
CA ALA A 659 -15.33 28.75 -2.95
C ALA A 659 -14.58 29.82 -2.12
N PRO A 660 -13.45 29.46 -1.48
CA PRO A 660 -12.69 30.40 -0.68
C PRO A 660 -12.10 31.51 -1.57
N THR A 661 -12.15 32.74 -1.08
CA THR A 661 -11.58 33.93 -1.73
C THR A 661 -10.13 34.18 -1.32
N ILE A 662 -9.68 33.56 -0.22
CA ILE A 662 -8.32 33.72 0.30
C ILE A 662 -7.29 33.04 -0.62
N LYS A 663 -6.24 33.80 -0.98
CA LYS A 663 -5.10 33.31 -1.78
C LYS A 663 -4.36 32.19 -1.05
N GLN A 664 -3.95 31.16 -1.80
CA GLN A 664 -3.16 30.04 -1.29
C GLN A 664 -1.75 30.53 -0.89
N ARG A 665 -1.24 29.99 0.22
CA ARG A 665 0.12 30.21 0.71
C ARG A 665 0.80 28.87 1.00
N PRO A 666 2.14 28.81 1.01
CA PRO A 666 2.87 27.66 1.51
C PRO A 666 2.44 27.35 2.96
N ALA A 667 2.56 26.07 3.34
CA ALA A 667 2.22 25.64 4.67
C ALA A 667 3.24 26.12 5.71
N GLU A 668 2.73 26.51 6.88
CA GLU A 668 3.56 26.85 8.05
C GLU A 668 3.94 25.59 8.85
N TRP A 669 3.21 24.49 8.64
CA TRP A 669 3.48 23.18 9.24
C TRP A 669 3.80 22.10 8.21
N ALA A 670 4.18 20.90 8.69
CA ALA A 670 4.48 19.75 7.84
C ALA A 670 3.28 19.38 6.95
N PRO A 671 3.40 19.53 5.62
CA PRO A 671 2.28 19.33 4.72
C PRO A 671 1.92 17.85 4.57
N MET A 672 0.63 17.55 4.58
CA MET A 672 0.13 16.29 4.04
C MET A 672 0.51 16.20 2.56
N THR A 673 0.76 15.00 2.06
CA THR A 673 0.99 14.82 0.61
C THR A 673 -0.35 14.55 -0.05
N TYR A 674 -0.61 15.14 -1.22
CA TYR A 674 -1.74 14.79 -2.08
C TYR A 674 -1.24 14.43 -3.47
N TRP A 675 -1.63 13.26 -3.94
CA TRP A 675 -1.21 12.71 -5.21
C TRP A 675 -2.29 11.77 -5.76
N LYS A 676 -2.27 11.55 -7.07
CA LYS A 676 -3.17 10.61 -7.76
C LYS A 676 -2.37 9.72 -8.69
N THR A 677 -2.92 8.54 -8.96
CA THR A 677 -2.43 7.66 -10.03
C THR A 677 -2.78 8.23 -11.39
N ARG A 678 -1.91 7.99 -12.38
CA ARG A 678 -2.11 8.43 -13.76
C ARG A 678 -2.68 7.29 -14.60
N GLN A 679 -3.91 7.44 -15.09
CA GLN A 679 -4.56 6.46 -15.98
C GLN A 679 -3.77 6.20 -17.27
N ALA A 680 -3.05 7.20 -17.77
CA ALA A 680 -2.17 7.04 -18.93
C ALA A 680 -1.07 6.00 -18.66
N PHE A 681 -0.48 6.01 -17.46
CA PHE A 681 0.51 5.01 -17.06
C PHE A 681 -0.10 3.61 -16.95
N GLN A 682 -1.27 3.47 -16.32
CA GLN A 682 -1.97 2.18 -16.23
C GLN A 682 -2.28 1.60 -17.62
N THR A 683 -2.66 2.46 -18.56
CA THR A 683 -2.96 2.06 -19.93
C THR A 683 -1.70 1.55 -20.63
N GLU A 684 -0.60 2.30 -20.58
CA GLU A 684 0.69 1.90 -21.16
C GLU A 684 1.27 0.65 -20.47
N LEU A 685 1.12 0.54 -19.15
CA LEU A 685 1.52 -0.63 -18.39
C LEU A 685 0.72 -1.87 -18.83
N ASN A 686 -0.58 -1.74 -19.05
CA ASN A 686 -1.41 -2.84 -19.53
C ASN A 686 -1.10 -3.23 -20.98
N GLU A 687 -0.62 -2.30 -21.81
CA GLU A 687 -0.13 -2.61 -23.16
C GLU A 687 1.18 -3.42 -23.13
N GLN A 688 2.09 -3.10 -22.20
CA GLN A 688 3.39 -3.78 -22.09
C GLN A 688 3.36 -5.05 -21.21
N LEU A 689 2.46 -5.08 -20.23
CA LEU A 689 2.31 -6.15 -19.24
C LEU A 689 0.81 -6.32 -18.93
N PRO A 690 0.03 -6.99 -19.80
CA PRO A 690 -1.41 -7.13 -19.62
C PRO A 690 -1.76 -7.80 -18.29
N ARG A 691 -2.78 -7.28 -17.60
CA ARG A 691 -3.38 -7.95 -16.43
C ARG A 691 -4.05 -9.23 -16.93
N GLU A 692 -3.81 -10.38 -16.29
CA GLU A 692 -4.46 -11.63 -16.71
C GLU A 692 -5.98 -11.44 -16.71
N ALA A 693 -6.63 -11.82 -17.81
CA ALA A 693 -8.08 -11.81 -17.88
C ALA A 693 -8.58 -12.86 -16.87
N SER A 694 -9.17 -12.38 -15.78
CA SER A 694 -9.86 -13.19 -14.77
C SER A 694 -10.92 -14.10 -15.36
#